data_AF-A0A941WN33-F1
#
_entry.id   AF-A0A941WN33-F1
#
_cell.length_a   1.000
_cell.length_b   1.000
_cell.length_c   1.000
_cell.angle_alpha   90.00
_cell.angle_beta   90.00
_cell.angle_gamma   90.00
#
_symmetry.space_group_name_H-M   'P 1'
#
loop_
_entity.id
_entity.type
_entity.pdbx_description
1 polymer ?
#
loop_
_entity_poly.entity_id
_entity_poly.type
_entity_poly.pdbx_seq_one_letter_code
_entity_poly.pdbx_strand_id
1 'polypeptide(L)'
;RLLVNGKPVKLRGVCRHEAHPLTGRVMTPELERKDVELYRAANCNFIRTSHYPPCEELLEICDELGMFVEVEAPVCWIGHHANENWKVLDYQDSTYYPYVLQANMETIHFYRNHPSVIFWSIANESYWNKEFAQVEVYVKKVDPTRPHTFHDQAYGGFNNQGSTAPISNIHYPGPDGYKVAAKSDRPMVYGEYCHLNVYNRSELVTDPGVRSDWALALSPTWENMYKTDGVLGGSIWSGIDDIFQLPNGDAVGYGPWGPIDGWRRPKPEYWDMKKIYSPIRVQTDRLSPAKELVIHLENRYTYTNFNELQLNWKYGDEQGVSFASIRPGESGQIRIPIMNPDQANELYLSFTDPRGFIADEYIIPVGKQIQNELPELQPLTTQLKKASDRYRITGKNFICEVSRTTGQILSLKQGKQEILNGGPWLMALPLNGGGCYPNHNANTPLFNDICTEWKPTEIDAAKVGDDVIVTVKGSYKEFEGSYKLTVNAAGKLSVSYSFNALADVNPRQWGLVFEAPAAFNKTFWRRDGLWSVYPEDHISRPVGEADLFYSGLPSHLNPRVEPTWSWSLDYNELGSNDFRSTRRNIWYAGLTNAAGNKVTAVSDGKQHWRSWLEKDRIRFLVADFVTAGNEMFLSSYYAPFRKPLKAGDNISGAIVLHTN
;
A
#
# COMPACT_ATOMS: atom_id res chain seq x y z
N ARG A 1 -4.83 8.39 -29.87
CA ARG A 1 -3.98 9.13 -28.90
C ARG A 1 -4.67 10.46 -28.57
N LEU A 2 -4.41 11.05 -27.40
CA LEU A 2 -4.77 12.43 -27.08
C LEU A 2 -3.52 13.30 -27.18
N LEU A 3 -3.59 14.41 -27.90
CA LEU A 3 -2.46 15.31 -28.12
C LEU A 3 -2.74 16.66 -27.48
N VAL A 4 -1.77 17.18 -26.72
CA VAL A 4 -1.77 18.56 -26.21
C VAL A 4 -0.56 19.25 -26.81
N ASN A 5 -0.78 20.36 -27.52
CA ASN A 5 0.27 21.07 -28.25
C ASN A 5 1.08 20.15 -29.19
N GLY A 6 0.38 19.23 -29.87
CA GLY A 6 0.98 18.27 -30.81
C GLY A 6 1.78 17.12 -30.18
N LYS A 7 1.79 17.00 -28.85
CA LYS A 7 2.50 15.92 -28.13
C LYS A 7 1.53 14.97 -27.44
N PRO A 8 1.76 13.64 -27.50
CA PRO A 8 0.93 12.69 -26.78
C PRO A 8 1.13 12.84 -25.27
N VAL A 9 0.03 12.91 -24.53
CA VAL A 9 0.03 13.00 -23.07
C VAL A 9 -0.41 11.68 -22.44
N LYS A 10 0.13 11.38 -21.26
CA LYS A 10 -0.35 10.32 -20.38
C LYS A 10 -0.93 10.95 -19.11
N LEU A 11 -2.17 10.57 -18.80
CA LEU A 11 -2.97 11.09 -17.69
C LEU A 11 -2.67 10.28 -16.42
N ARG A 12 -2.01 10.93 -15.47
CA ARG A 12 -1.70 10.45 -14.12
C ARG A 12 -2.65 11.15 -13.17
N GLY A 13 -3.82 10.57 -12.96
CA GLY A 13 -4.88 11.29 -12.27
C GLY A 13 -5.58 10.55 -11.18
N VAL A 14 -6.50 11.30 -10.57
CA VAL A 14 -7.35 10.90 -9.46
C VAL A 14 -8.77 11.40 -9.74
N CYS A 15 -9.76 10.62 -9.32
CA CYS A 15 -11.13 11.10 -9.21
C CYS A 15 -11.23 11.98 -7.97
N ARG A 16 -11.84 13.16 -8.10
CA ARG A 16 -11.99 14.10 -7.00
C ARG A 16 -13.47 14.29 -6.66
N HIS A 17 -13.81 13.97 -5.42
CA HIS A 17 -15.00 14.47 -4.76
C HIS A 17 -14.66 15.64 -3.86
N GLU A 18 -15.57 16.62 -3.76
CA GLU A 18 -15.51 17.66 -2.74
C GLU A 18 -15.88 17.05 -1.39
N ALA A 19 -14.93 17.01 -0.46
CA ALA A 19 -15.15 16.38 0.84
C ALA A 19 -14.29 17.02 1.93
N HIS A 20 -14.91 17.36 3.05
CA HIS A 20 -14.22 17.78 4.27
C HIS A 20 -14.93 17.21 5.51
N PRO A 21 -14.18 16.68 6.51
CA PRO A 21 -14.76 15.97 7.65
C PRO A 21 -15.83 16.73 8.43
N LEU A 22 -15.77 18.07 8.48
CA LEU A 22 -16.69 18.89 9.27
C LEU A 22 -17.77 19.59 8.45
N THR A 23 -17.48 19.91 7.20
CA THR A 23 -18.32 20.78 6.36
C THR A 23 -18.97 20.03 5.20
N GLY A 24 -18.75 18.71 5.11
CA GLY A 24 -19.38 17.88 4.10
C GLY A 24 -18.79 18.17 2.72
N ARG A 25 -19.66 18.56 1.79
CA ARG A 25 -19.29 18.97 0.42
C ARG A 25 -18.84 20.42 0.31
N VAL A 26 -18.94 21.21 1.39
CA VAL A 26 -18.54 22.62 1.37
C VAL A 26 -17.02 22.73 1.54
N MET A 27 -16.38 23.22 0.48
CA MET A 27 -14.94 23.44 0.39
C MET A 27 -14.61 24.94 0.48
N THR A 28 -13.39 25.28 0.88
CA THR A 28 -12.86 26.65 0.79
C THR A 28 -11.77 26.73 -0.29
N PRO A 29 -11.49 27.91 -0.85
CA PRO A 29 -10.42 28.07 -1.85
C PRO A 29 -9.05 27.56 -1.37
N GLU A 30 -8.75 27.68 -0.08
CA GLU A 30 -7.51 27.17 0.52
C GLU A 30 -7.46 25.64 0.52
N LEU A 31 -8.59 24.98 0.79
CA LEU A 31 -8.68 23.52 0.72
C LEU A 31 -8.61 23.02 -0.73
N GLU A 32 -9.25 23.71 -1.67
CA GLU A 32 -9.12 23.43 -3.11
C GLU A 32 -7.67 23.50 -3.56
N ARG A 33 -6.96 24.57 -3.18
CA ARG A 33 -5.53 24.72 -3.50
C ARG A 33 -4.69 23.62 -2.86
N LYS A 34 -4.95 23.30 -1.59
CA LYS A 34 -4.24 22.23 -0.87
C LYS A 34 -4.42 20.87 -1.56
N ASP A 35 -5.64 20.56 -2.03
CA ASP A 35 -5.91 19.32 -2.77
C ASP A 35 -5.06 19.26 -4.07
N VAL A 36 -5.08 20.33 -4.87
CA VAL A 36 -4.32 20.38 -6.14
C VAL A 36 -2.81 20.31 -5.91
N GLU A 37 -2.29 21.01 -4.90
CA GLU A 37 -0.87 20.98 -4.53
C GLU A 37 -0.42 19.59 -4.09
N LEU A 38 -1.25 18.87 -3.30
CA LEU A 38 -0.97 17.50 -2.90
C LEU A 38 -0.92 16.56 -4.11
N TYR A 39 -1.89 16.64 -5.03
CA TYR A 39 -1.86 15.82 -6.25
C TYR A 39 -0.62 16.12 -7.09
N ARG A 40 -0.27 17.40 -7.28
CA ARG A 40 0.91 17.82 -8.04
C ARG A 40 2.21 17.32 -7.39
N ALA A 41 2.31 17.39 -6.07
CA ALA A 41 3.46 16.88 -5.30
C ALA A 41 3.57 15.35 -5.32
N ALA A 42 2.48 14.64 -5.61
CA ALA A 42 2.44 13.21 -5.88
C ALA A 42 2.65 12.84 -7.36
N ASN A 43 3.19 13.76 -8.17
CA ASN A 43 3.42 13.57 -9.61
C ASN A 43 2.14 13.36 -10.45
N CYS A 44 0.95 13.62 -9.90
CA CYS A 44 -0.27 13.68 -10.70
C CYS A 44 -0.20 14.88 -11.68
N ASN A 45 -0.88 14.75 -12.81
CA ASN A 45 -1.06 15.81 -13.79
C ASN A 45 -2.50 15.91 -14.30
N PHE A 46 -3.42 15.11 -13.75
CA PHE A 46 -4.80 15.01 -14.23
C PHE A 46 -5.79 14.90 -13.07
N ILE A 47 -6.93 15.58 -13.18
CA ILE A 47 -8.05 15.49 -12.23
C ILE A 47 -9.33 15.22 -13.02
N ARG A 48 -10.13 14.25 -12.55
CA ARG A 48 -11.51 14.03 -13.01
C ARG A 48 -12.49 14.52 -11.95
N THR A 49 -13.44 15.38 -12.33
CA THR A 49 -14.43 15.97 -11.41
C THR A 49 -15.63 15.02 -11.20
N SER A 50 -15.38 13.88 -10.57
CA SER A 50 -16.39 12.85 -10.29
C SER A 50 -17.45 13.36 -9.30
N HIS A 51 -18.77 13.37 -9.57
CA HIS A 51 -19.42 13.20 -10.87
C HIS A 51 -20.30 14.41 -11.18
N TYR A 52 -19.70 15.58 -11.02
CA TYR A 52 -20.34 16.87 -11.15
C TYR A 52 -19.30 17.96 -11.41
N PRO A 53 -19.70 19.11 -11.96
CA PRO A 53 -18.79 20.22 -12.18
C PRO A 53 -18.25 20.74 -10.84
N PRO A 54 -16.96 21.12 -10.75
CA PRO A 54 -16.36 21.56 -9.50
C PRO A 54 -16.70 23.01 -9.19
N CYS A 55 -16.36 23.51 -8.01
CA CYS A 55 -16.24 24.96 -7.80
C CYS A 55 -15.29 25.62 -8.83
N GLU A 56 -15.52 26.91 -9.12
CA GLU A 56 -14.75 27.68 -10.12
C GLU A 56 -13.27 27.79 -9.71
N GLU A 57 -13.03 27.98 -8.42
CA GLU A 57 -11.70 28.12 -7.84
C GLU A 57 -10.80 26.92 -8.13
N LEU A 58 -11.34 25.69 -8.17
CA LEU A 58 -10.55 24.51 -8.52
C LEU A 58 -9.94 24.65 -9.92
N LEU A 59 -10.71 25.13 -10.90
CA LEU A 59 -10.21 25.26 -12.28
C LEU A 59 -9.25 26.44 -12.43
N GLU A 60 -9.48 27.56 -11.75
CA GLU A 60 -8.53 28.66 -11.69
C GLU A 60 -7.17 28.20 -11.13
N ILE A 61 -7.18 27.39 -10.07
CA ILE A 61 -5.98 26.80 -9.49
C ILE A 61 -5.34 25.79 -10.45
N CYS A 62 -6.12 24.98 -11.14
CA CYS A 62 -5.61 24.04 -12.14
C CYS A 62 -4.95 24.75 -13.33
N ASP A 63 -5.53 25.87 -13.78
CA ASP A 63 -4.96 26.73 -14.82
C ASP A 63 -3.61 27.31 -14.36
N GLU A 64 -3.54 27.81 -13.12
CA GLU A 64 -2.33 28.40 -12.54
C GLU A 64 -1.21 27.36 -12.33
N LEU A 65 -1.54 26.21 -11.74
CA LEU A 65 -0.54 25.21 -11.32
C LEU A 65 -0.16 24.23 -12.44
N GLY A 66 -0.92 24.21 -13.54
CA GLY A 66 -0.69 23.36 -14.71
C GLY A 66 -1.16 21.92 -14.49
N MET A 67 -2.46 21.75 -14.25
CA MET A 67 -3.13 20.44 -14.16
C MET A 67 -4.09 20.26 -15.32
N PHE A 68 -4.12 19.07 -15.90
CA PHE A 68 -5.18 18.71 -16.85
C PHE A 68 -6.46 18.33 -16.11
N VAL A 69 -7.60 18.73 -16.64
CA VAL A 69 -8.90 18.45 -16.04
C VAL A 69 -9.86 17.85 -17.07
N GLU A 70 -10.54 16.80 -16.65
CA GLU A 70 -11.80 16.35 -17.22
C GLU A 70 -12.92 16.92 -16.36
N VAL A 71 -13.78 17.74 -16.97
CA VAL A 71 -14.98 18.27 -16.30
C VAL A 71 -16.16 17.41 -16.71
N GLU A 72 -16.83 16.85 -15.71
CA GLU A 72 -17.98 15.97 -15.86
C GLU A 72 -19.29 16.70 -15.58
N ALA A 73 -20.25 16.57 -16.51
CA ALA A 73 -21.61 17.06 -16.30
C ALA A 73 -22.28 16.30 -15.14
N PRO A 74 -23.21 16.90 -14.38
CA PRO A 74 -23.85 16.28 -13.22
C PRO A 74 -24.96 15.29 -13.65
N VAL A 75 -24.62 14.36 -14.52
CA VAL A 75 -25.50 13.34 -15.09
C VAL A 75 -24.92 11.98 -14.73
N CYS A 76 -25.58 11.26 -13.83
CA CYS A 76 -25.09 9.99 -13.33
C CYS A 76 -26.22 8.96 -13.23
N TRP A 77 -25.88 7.69 -13.42
CA TRP A 77 -26.73 6.54 -13.14
C TRP A 77 -28.02 6.43 -13.97
N ILE A 78 -28.07 7.02 -15.16
CA ILE A 78 -29.21 6.87 -16.08
C ILE A 78 -29.26 5.41 -16.57
N GLY A 79 -30.31 4.69 -16.15
CA GLY A 79 -30.49 3.26 -16.44
C GLY A 79 -29.73 2.31 -15.50
N HIS A 80 -29.02 2.81 -14.48
CA HIS A 80 -28.12 2.00 -13.63
C HIS A 80 -28.83 0.99 -12.70
N HIS A 81 -30.12 1.20 -12.41
CA HIS A 81 -30.95 0.31 -11.57
C HIS A 81 -30.40 0.00 -10.16
N ALA A 82 -29.40 0.76 -9.66
CA ALA A 82 -28.77 0.50 -8.36
C ALA A 82 -29.61 0.89 -7.13
N ASN A 83 -30.69 1.66 -7.31
CA ASN A 83 -31.66 1.89 -6.26
C ASN A 83 -33.08 1.55 -6.75
N GLU A 84 -34.02 1.37 -5.81
CA GLU A 84 -35.39 0.97 -6.11
C GLU A 84 -36.12 1.97 -7.03
N ASN A 85 -35.81 3.26 -6.92
CA ASN A 85 -36.41 4.28 -7.76
C ASN A 85 -35.96 4.12 -9.23
N TRP A 86 -34.69 3.82 -9.48
CA TRP A 86 -34.16 3.67 -10.84
C TRP A 86 -34.58 2.37 -11.51
N LYS A 87 -35.11 1.39 -10.76
CA LYS A 87 -35.66 0.16 -11.34
C LYS A 87 -37.02 0.35 -12.01
N VAL A 88 -37.74 1.41 -11.66
CA VAL A 88 -39.12 1.65 -12.13
C VAL A 88 -39.25 2.82 -13.10
N LEU A 89 -38.24 3.67 -13.21
CA LEU A 89 -38.21 4.79 -14.16
C LEU A 89 -37.82 4.31 -15.55
N ASP A 90 -38.57 4.72 -16.57
CA ASP A 90 -38.18 4.53 -17.96
C ASP A 90 -37.12 5.55 -18.36
N TYR A 91 -35.85 5.15 -18.30
CA TYR A 91 -34.72 6.00 -18.67
C TYR A 91 -34.65 6.32 -20.18
N GLN A 92 -35.50 5.70 -20.99
CA GLN A 92 -35.65 5.97 -22.43
C GLN A 92 -36.77 6.98 -22.73
N ASP A 93 -37.49 7.46 -21.71
CA ASP A 93 -38.48 8.50 -21.87
C ASP A 93 -37.81 9.82 -22.28
N SER A 94 -38.15 10.30 -23.48
CA SER A 94 -37.65 11.55 -24.04
C SER A 94 -37.98 12.79 -23.20
N THR A 95 -38.91 12.69 -22.24
CA THR A 95 -39.20 13.74 -21.27
C THR A 95 -37.97 14.13 -20.45
N TYR A 96 -37.00 13.21 -20.27
CA TYR A 96 -35.75 13.49 -19.54
C TYR A 96 -34.67 14.18 -20.38
N TYR A 97 -34.75 14.10 -21.72
CA TYR A 97 -33.72 14.65 -22.62
C TYR A 97 -33.41 16.14 -22.37
N PRO A 98 -34.38 17.04 -22.20
CA PRO A 98 -34.09 18.46 -21.95
C PRO A 98 -33.22 18.69 -20.72
N TYR A 99 -33.39 17.90 -19.65
CA TYR A 99 -32.60 18.02 -18.42
C TYR A 99 -31.16 17.53 -18.60
N VAL A 100 -30.98 16.39 -19.30
CA VAL A 100 -29.66 15.84 -19.61
C VAL A 100 -28.87 16.79 -20.52
N LEU A 101 -29.55 17.34 -21.53
CA LEU A 101 -28.96 18.34 -22.43
C LEU A 101 -28.61 19.61 -21.65
N GLN A 102 -29.53 20.16 -20.85
CA GLN A 102 -29.31 21.40 -20.09
C GLN A 102 -28.10 21.29 -19.17
N ALA A 103 -27.97 20.18 -18.42
CA ALA A 103 -26.83 19.96 -17.51
C ALA A 103 -25.48 20.01 -18.27
N ASN A 104 -25.41 19.40 -19.45
CA ASN A 104 -24.22 19.45 -20.32
C ASN A 104 -24.00 20.86 -20.91
N MET A 105 -25.07 21.53 -21.33
CA MET A 105 -25.00 22.90 -21.86
C MET A 105 -24.41 23.87 -20.84
N GLU A 106 -24.96 23.88 -19.62
CA GLU A 106 -24.56 24.78 -18.55
C GLU A 106 -23.10 24.55 -18.15
N THR A 107 -22.71 23.28 -17.99
CA THR A 107 -21.32 22.89 -17.69
C THR A 107 -20.34 23.47 -18.74
N ILE A 108 -20.59 23.24 -20.03
CA ILE A 108 -19.67 23.69 -21.08
C ILE A 108 -19.66 25.23 -21.17
N HIS A 109 -20.81 25.89 -21.12
CA HIS A 109 -20.87 27.34 -21.23
C HIS A 109 -20.13 28.03 -20.08
N PHE A 110 -20.21 27.46 -18.88
CA PHE A 110 -19.53 28.00 -17.70
C PHE A 110 -18.01 27.78 -17.78
N TYR A 111 -17.53 26.58 -18.10
CA TYR A 111 -16.11 26.23 -17.93
C TYR A 111 -15.23 26.27 -19.20
N ARG A 112 -15.77 26.47 -20.41
CA ARG A 112 -15.01 26.36 -21.68
C ARG A 112 -13.81 27.30 -21.84
N ASN A 113 -13.71 28.34 -21.02
CA ASN A 113 -12.61 29.31 -21.08
C ASN A 113 -11.37 28.86 -20.27
N HIS A 114 -11.46 27.79 -19.48
CA HIS A 114 -10.33 27.27 -18.71
C HIS A 114 -9.39 26.42 -19.58
N PRO A 115 -8.10 26.77 -19.73
CA PRO A 115 -7.12 25.98 -20.48
C PRO A 115 -6.76 24.64 -19.84
N SER A 116 -6.96 24.49 -18.52
CA SER A 116 -6.77 23.21 -17.81
C SER A 116 -7.74 22.13 -18.29
N VAL A 117 -8.94 22.51 -18.69
CA VAL A 117 -9.95 21.58 -19.21
C VAL A 117 -9.50 21.07 -20.57
N ILE A 118 -9.26 19.77 -20.69
CA ILE A 118 -8.77 19.15 -21.93
C ILE A 118 -9.81 18.28 -22.64
N PHE A 119 -10.85 17.83 -21.93
CA PHE A 119 -12.01 17.16 -22.51
C PHE A 119 -13.20 17.17 -21.54
N TRP A 120 -14.39 16.94 -22.09
CA TRP A 120 -15.66 16.90 -21.34
C TRP A 120 -16.09 15.45 -21.07
N SER A 121 -16.67 15.17 -19.90
CA SER A 121 -17.43 13.93 -19.66
C SER A 121 -18.92 14.25 -19.63
N ILE A 122 -19.71 13.57 -20.47
CA ILE A 122 -21.13 13.92 -20.66
C ILE A 122 -22.07 13.21 -19.67
N ALA A 123 -21.59 12.13 -19.03
CA ALA A 123 -22.30 11.36 -18.00
C ALA A 123 -21.38 10.32 -17.35
N ASN A 124 -21.74 9.88 -16.15
CA ASN A 124 -21.15 8.76 -15.40
C ASN A 124 -22.10 7.57 -15.20
N GLU A 125 -21.53 6.36 -15.21
CA GLU A 125 -22.20 5.08 -14.95
C GLU A 125 -23.61 4.99 -15.55
N SER A 126 -23.75 5.46 -16.79
CA SER A 126 -25.03 5.59 -17.48
C SER A 126 -25.09 4.66 -18.69
N TYR A 127 -26.29 4.27 -19.09
CA TYR A 127 -26.50 3.49 -20.31
C TYR A 127 -26.60 4.40 -21.52
N TRP A 128 -25.86 4.07 -22.58
CA TRP A 128 -25.89 4.85 -23.81
C TRP A 128 -27.25 4.69 -24.51
N ASN A 129 -27.82 5.81 -25.00
CA ASN A 129 -29.11 5.84 -25.68
C ASN A 129 -29.15 6.94 -26.77
N LYS A 130 -30.29 7.07 -27.45
CA LYS A 130 -30.48 8.05 -28.55
C LYS A 130 -30.40 9.50 -28.04
N GLU A 131 -30.75 9.75 -26.78
CA GLU A 131 -30.68 11.05 -26.12
C GLU A 131 -29.21 11.47 -25.92
N PHE A 132 -28.35 10.58 -25.42
CA PHE A 132 -26.91 10.85 -25.32
C PHE A 132 -26.26 11.07 -26.68
N ALA A 133 -26.70 10.36 -27.73
CA ALA A 133 -26.23 10.62 -29.09
C ALA A 133 -26.61 12.04 -29.57
N GLN A 134 -27.76 12.59 -29.17
CA GLN A 134 -28.12 13.97 -29.46
C GLN A 134 -27.32 14.98 -28.62
N VAL A 135 -27.07 14.67 -27.35
CA VAL A 135 -26.18 15.48 -26.49
C VAL A 135 -24.78 15.56 -27.10
N GLU A 136 -24.22 14.44 -27.58
CA GLU A 136 -22.93 14.41 -28.28
C GLU A 136 -22.91 15.34 -29.50
N VAL A 137 -23.98 15.37 -30.32
CA VAL A 137 -24.08 16.30 -31.46
C VAL A 137 -24.00 17.75 -30.99
N TYR A 138 -24.65 18.09 -29.87
CA TYR A 138 -24.57 19.42 -29.29
C TYR A 138 -23.16 19.73 -28.77
N VAL A 139 -22.58 18.85 -27.94
CA VAL A 139 -21.25 19.03 -27.32
C VAL A 139 -20.19 19.30 -28.39
N LYS A 140 -20.18 18.49 -29.46
CA LYS A 140 -19.27 18.66 -30.59
C LYS A 140 -19.44 19.99 -31.32
N LYS A 141 -20.67 20.51 -31.39
CA LYS A 141 -20.98 21.77 -32.08
C LYS A 141 -20.62 22.99 -31.24
N VAL A 142 -20.88 22.94 -29.93
CA VAL A 142 -20.71 24.09 -29.03
C VAL A 142 -19.24 24.33 -28.68
N ASP A 143 -18.44 23.26 -28.55
CA ASP A 143 -17.00 23.36 -28.29
C ASP A 143 -16.22 22.36 -29.17
N PRO A 144 -15.84 22.76 -30.39
CA PRO A 144 -15.02 21.91 -31.26
C PRO A 144 -13.54 21.88 -30.85
N THR A 145 -13.13 22.64 -29.83
CA THR A 145 -11.73 22.74 -29.41
C THR A 145 -11.30 21.61 -28.47
N ARG A 146 -12.26 20.91 -27.86
CA ARG A 146 -12.05 19.80 -26.92
C ARG A 146 -12.84 18.57 -27.33
N PRO A 147 -12.28 17.36 -27.19
CA PRO A 147 -13.06 16.13 -27.32
C PRO A 147 -13.94 15.90 -26.09
N HIS A 148 -14.76 14.86 -26.15
CA HIS A 148 -15.60 14.41 -25.05
C HIS A 148 -15.54 12.88 -24.87
N THR A 149 -15.97 12.43 -23.70
CA THR A 149 -16.10 11.03 -23.34
C THR A 149 -17.46 10.76 -22.69
N PHE A 150 -17.79 9.48 -22.56
CA PHE A 150 -18.99 8.98 -21.90
C PHE A 150 -18.56 7.84 -20.98
N HIS A 151 -18.80 8.01 -19.68
CA HIS A 151 -18.44 7.02 -18.69
C HIS A 151 -19.59 6.02 -18.58
N ASP A 152 -19.45 4.90 -19.28
CA ASP A 152 -20.45 3.84 -19.37
C ASP A 152 -20.61 3.07 -18.05
N GLN A 153 -21.77 2.43 -17.89
CA GLN A 153 -22.00 1.48 -16.81
C GLN A 153 -21.17 0.22 -17.07
N ALA A 154 -20.03 0.08 -16.40
CA ALA A 154 -19.05 -0.96 -16.66
C ALA A 154 -18.40 -1.50 -15.37
N TYR A 155 -19.18 -2.19 -14.54
CA TYR A 155 -18.58 -3.06 -13.51
C TYR A 155 -17.90 -4.25 -14.18
N GLY A 156 -16.57 -4.26 -14.20
CA GLY A 156 -15.77 -5.45 -14.52
C GLY A 156 -15.48 -5.73 -16.00
N GLY A 157 -15.61 -4.74 -16.91
CA GLY A 157 -15.15 -4.87 -18.29
C GLY A 157 -15.63 -3.79 -19.25
N PHE A 158 -14.96 -3.67 -20.41
CA PHE A 158 -15.37 -2.75 -21.47
C PHE A 158 -16.65 -3.26 -22.13
N ASN A 159 -17.74 -2.50 -22.07
CA ASN A 159 -18.95 -2.84 -22.82
C ASN A 159 -19.33 -1.79 -23.87
N ASN A 160 -18.82 -0.55 -23.79
CA ASN A 160 -18.97 0.57 -24.75
C ASN A 160 -20.42 1.01 -25.02
N GLN A 161 -21.39 0.12 -24.84
CA GLN A 161 -22.83 0.27 -25.03
C GLN A 161 -23.27 0.94 -26.34
N GLY A 162 -22.43 0.91 -27.37
CA GLY A 162 -22.67 1.62 -28.64
C GLY A 162 -22.36 3.12 -28.60
N SER A 163 -21.70 3.61 -27.55
CA SER A 163 -21.24 4.99 -27.44
C SER A 163 -20.32 5.36 -28.61
N THR A 164 -20.57 6.53 -29.18
CA THR A 164 -19.80 7.11 -30.29
C THR A 164 -18.86 8.24 -29.87
N ALA A 165 -18.77 8.56 -28.57
CA ALA A 165 -17.88 9.58 -28.03
C ALA A 165 -16.41 9.36 -28.50
N PRO A 166 -15.66 10.42 -28.86
CA PRO A 166 -14.34 10.28 -29.48
C PRO A 166 -13.29 9.67 -28.56
N ILE A 167 -13.48 9.73 -27.23
CA ILE A 167 -12.65 9.04 -26.23
C ILE A 167 -13.48 7.90 -25.63
N SER A 168 -13.02 6.66 -25.81
CA SER A 168 -13.59 5.48 -25.13
C SER A 168 -13.28 5.53 -23.63
N ASN A 169 -14.14 4.93 -22.81
CA ASN A 169 -13.92 4.79 -21.36
C ASN A 169 -13.96 3.32 -20.94
N ILE A 170 -13.31 3.00 -19.82
CA ILE A 170 -13.56 1.78 -19.03
C ILE A 170 -13.34 2.07 -17.54
N HIS A 171 -14.26 1.58 -16.71
CA HIS A 171 -14.09 1.52 -15.26
C HIS A 171 -13.53 0.17 -14.80
N TYR A 172 -12.62 0.19 -13.84
CA TYR A 172 -11.97 -0.97 -13.21
C TYR A 172 -11.51 -2.06 -14.19
N PRO A 173 -10.64 -1.72 -15.17
CA PRO A 173 -10.18 -2.62 -16.24
C PRO A 173 -9.55 -3.96 -15.81
N GLY A 174 -9.14 -4.08 -14.55
CA GLY A 174 -8.29 -5.16 -14.08
C GLY A 174 -6.86 -5.10 -14.65
N PRO A 175 -5.99 -6.06 -14.29
CA PRO A 175 -4.58 -6.08 -14.71
C PRO A 175 -4.37 -6.17 -16.22
N ASP A 176 -5.37 -6.67 -16.95
CA ASP A 176 -5.32 -6.93 -18.39
C ASP A 176 -6.11 -5.92 -19.24
N GLY A 177 -6.74 -4.90 -18.66
CA GLY A 177 -7.57 -3.98 -19.45
C GLY A 177 -6.80 -3.16 -20.49
N TYR A 178 -5.46 -3.05 -20.38
CA TYR A 178 -4.64 -2.42 -21.43
C TYR A 178 -4.73 -3.19 -22.75
N LYS A 179 -4.94 -4.52 -22.70
CA LYS A 179 -5.14 -5.36 -23.89
C LYS A 179 -6.46 -5.05 -24.59
N VAL A 180 -7.46 -4.58 -23.85
CA VAL A 180 -8.76 -4.14 -24.40
C VAL A 180 -8.57 -2.79 -25.09
N ALA A 181 -7.94 -1.85 -24.39
CA ALA A 181 -7.63 -0.53 -24.94
C ALA A 181 -6.75 -0.59 -26.20
N ALA A 182 -5.76 -1.50 -26.24
CA ALA A 182 -4.88 -1.69 -27.39
C ALA A 182 -5.62 -2.11 -28.68
N LYS A 183 -6.83 -2.65 -28.56
CA LYS A 183 -7.67 -3.07 -29.69
C LYS A 183 -8.72 -2.02 -30.06
N SER A 184 -8.80 -0.91 -29.34
CA SER A 184 -9.80 0.14 -29.59
C SER A 184 -9.34 1.06 -30.72
N ASP A 185 -10.26 1.37 -31.64
CA ASP A 185 -10.02 2.36 -32.71
C ASP A 185 -10.01 3.81 -32.20
N ARG A 186 -10.43 4.02 -30.94
CA ARG A 186 -10.42 5.31 -30.26
C ARG A 186 -9.44 5.29 -29.09
N PRO A 187 -8.80 6.42 -28.74
CA PRO A 187 -8.09 6.49 -27.48
C PRO A 187 -9.02 6.16 -26.31
N MET A 188 -8.49 5.47 -25.30
CA MET A 188 -9.26 5.02 -24.15
C MET A 188 -8.71 5.64 -22.87
N VAL A 189 -9.57 6.29 -22.11
CA VAL A 189 -9.31 6.73 -20.73
C VAL A 189 -9.82 5.68 -19.76
N TYR A 190 -9.13 5.50 -18.65
CA TYR A 190 -9.67 4.75 -17.51
C TYR A 190 -10.32 5.73 -16.56
N GLY A 191 -11.65 5.88 -16.67
CA GLY A 191 -12.40 6.83 -15.85
C GLY A 191 -12.22 6.57 -14.37
N GLU A 192 -12.16 5.29 -13.97
CA GLU A 192 -11.79 4.84 -12.63
C GLU A 192 -10.93 3.60 -12.74
N TYR A 193 -9.81 3.55 -12.03
CA TYR A 193 -9.00 2.34 -11.96
C TYR A 193 -8.26 2.21 -10.63
N CYS A 194 -7.77 0.99 -10.39
CA CYS A 194 -6.94 0.64 -9.24
C CYS A 194 -7.44 1.25 -7.92
N HIS A 195 -8.68 0.89 -7.56
CA HIS A 195 -9.28 1.28 -6.29
C HIS A 195 -8.34 0.99 -5.11
N LEU A 196 -8.40 1.81 -4.05
CA LEU A 196 -7.62 1.57 -2.84
C LEU A 196 -8.06 0.33 -2.04
N ASN A 197 -7.15 -0.15 -1.20
CA ASN A 197 -7.37 -1.29 -0.32
C ASN A 197 -8.24 -0.92 0.90
N VAL A 198 -9.57 -1.01 0.75
CA VAL A 198 -10.54 -0.49 1.74
C VAL A 198 -11.73 -1.41 2.05
N TYR A 199 -12.05 -2.39 1.20
CA TYR A 199 -13.17 -3.34 1.38
C TYR A 199 -12.77 -4.62 2.15
N ASN A 200 -11.73 -4.55 2.97
CA ASN A 200 -11.24 -5.62 3.83
C ASN A 200 -10.96 -5.08 5.24
N ARG A 201 -11.96 -4.40 5.82
CA ARG A 201 -11.83 -3.61 7.05
C ARG A 201 -11.15 -4.34 8.22
N SER A 202 -11.48 -5.61 8.48
CA SER A 202 -10.82 -6.39 9.56
C SER A 202 -9.32 -6.54 9.31
N GLU A 203 -8.91 -6.73 8.07
CA GLU A 203 -7.50 -6.79 7.70
C GLU A 203 -6.81 -5.45 7.93
N LEU A 204 -7.41 -4.33 7.53
CA LEU A 204 -6.85 -2.98 7.69
C LEU A 204 -6.78 -2.51 9.14
N VAL A 205 -7.82 -2.83 9.92
CA VAL A 205 -7.88 -2.49 11.35
C VAL A 205 -6.83 -3.25 12.13
N THR A 206 -6.37 -4.40 11.65
CA THR A 206 -5.46 -5.25 12.42
C THR A 206 -4.04 -5.15 11.91
N ASP A 207 -3.89 -4.98 10.60
CA ASP A 207 -2.64 -4.83 9.88
C ASP A 207 -2.77 -3.70 8.83
N PRO A 208 -2.39 -2.47 9.19
CA PRO A 208 -2.38 -1.37 8.25
C PRO A 208 -1.32 -1.53 7.14
N GLY A 209 -0.39 -2.50 7.27
CA GLY A 209 0.61 -2.82 6.25
C GLY A 209 0.01 -3.28 4.92
N VAL A 210 -1.24 -3.78 4.95
CA VAL A 210 -2.04 -4.10 3.75
C VAL A 210 -2.17 -2.92 2.80
N ARG A 211 -2.24 -1.69 3.33
CA ARG A 211 -2.35 -0.47 2.51
C ARG A 211 -1.17 -0.33 1.56
N SER A 212 0.02 -0.71 2.01
CA SER A 212 1.24 -0.67 1.21
C SER A 212 1.29 -1.71 0.10
N ASP A 213 0.44 -2.73 0.16
CA ASP A 213 0.34 -3.74 -0.90
C ASP A 213 -0.49 -3.26 -2.10
N TRP A 214 -1.14 -2.10 -2.00
CA TRP A 214 -1.82 -1.45 -3.12
C TRP A 214 -0.87 -1.19 -4.30
N ALA A 215 0.39 -0.86 -4.01
CA ALA A 215 1.43 -0.68 -5.02
C ALA A 215 1.67 -1.93 -5.91
N LEU A 216 1.41 -3.15 -5.40
CA LEU A 216 1.51 -4.38 -6.19
C LEU A 216 0.47 -4.43 -7.32
N ALA A 217 -0.65 -3.73 -7.16
CA ALA A 217 -1.65 -3.56 -8.22
C ALA A 217 -1.34 -2.34 -9.09
N LEU A 218 -1.07 -1.17 -8.50
CA LEU A 218 -0.93 0.08 -9.25
C LEU A 218 0.32 0.10 -10.14
N SER A 219 1.47 -0.38 -9.65
CA SER A 219 2.74 -0.32 -10.38
C SER A 219 2.69 -1.02 -11.75
N PRO A 220 2.34 -2.34 -11.84
CA PRO A 220 2.24 -3.00 -13.13
C PRO A 220 1.11 -2.42 -14.01
N THR A 221 0.02 -1.96 -13.40
CA THR A 221 -1.09 -1.32 -14.14
C THR A 221 -0.61 -0.06 -14.85
N TRP A 222 0.07 0.83 -14.13
CA TRP A 222 0.61 2.07 -14.69
C TRP A 222 1.67 1.80 -15.76
N GLU A 223 2.59 0.85 -15.53
CA GLU A 223 3.60 0.48 -16.52
C GLU A 223 2.98 -0.02 -17.83
N ASN A 224 1.94 -0.85 -17.73
CA ASN A 224 1.20 -1.33 -18.90
C ASN A 224 0.44 -0.20 -19.60
N MET A 225 -0.20 0.69 -18.84
CA MET A 225 -0.89 1.88 -19.38
C MET A 225 0.09 2.82 -20.11
N TYR A 226 1.26 3.06 -19.52
CA TYR A 226 2.29 3.92 -20.11
C TYR A 226 2.80 3.36 -21.44
N LYS A 227 3.13 2.07 -21.49
CA LYS A 227 3.70 1.39 -22.68
C LYS A 227 2.69 1.14 -23.79
N THR A 228 1.40 1.11 -23.48
CA THR A 228 0.36 0.78 -24.46
C THR A 228 -0.10 2.03 -25.20
N ASP A 229 0.07 2.02 -26.53
CA ASP A 229 -0.52 3.03 -27.40
C ASP A 229 -2.06 2.96 -27.35
N GLY A 230 -2.72 4.12 -27.36
CA GLY A 230 -4.18 4.21 -27.26
C GLY A 230 -4.72 4.30 -25.84
N VAL A 231 -4.01 3.77 -24.83
CA VAL A 231 -4.35 4.03 -23.42
C VAL A 231 -3.90 5.44 -23.05
N LEU A 232 -4.84 6.30 -22.65
CA LEU A 232 -4.54 7.68 -22.27
C LEU A 232 -3.94 7.79 -20.87
N GLY A 233 -4.17 6.81 -20.02
CA GLY A 233 -4.04 6.97 -18.58
C GLY A 233 -5.43 6.95 -17.95
N GLY A 234 -5.59 7.59 -16.80
CA GLY A 234 -6.89 7.67 -16.15
C GLY A 234 -6.81 8.17 -14.73
N SER A 235 -7.85 7.86 -13.96
CA SER A 235 -8.05 8.38 -12.62
C SER A 235 -8.17 7.27 -11.57
N ILE A 236 -7.29 7.30 -10.56
CA ILE A 236 -7.43 6.45 -9.37
C ILE A 236 -8.75 6.78 -8.66
N TRP A 237 -9.46 5.76 -8.19
CA TRP A 237 -10.63 5.94 -7.33
C TRP A 237 -10.27 5.78 -5.84
N SER A 238 -10.31 6.85 -5.03
CA SER A 238 -10.41 8.27 -5.40
C SER A 238 -9.24 9.06 -4.82
N GLY A 239 -9.23 10.39 -4.93
CA GLY A 239 -8.12 11.25 -4.48
C GLY A 239 -8.11 11.54 -2.98
N ILE A 240 -9.27 11.59 -2.32
CA ILE A 240 -9.45 11.94 -0.91
C ILE A 240 -10.53 11.06 -0.27
N ASP A 241 -10.37 10.75 1.02
CA ASP A 241 -11.38 10.05 1.81
C ASP A 241 -12.71 10.82 1.85
N ASP A 242 -13.79 10.14 1.47
CA ASP A 242 -15.14 10.69 1.48
C ASP A 242 -15.85 10.27 2.77
N ILE A 243 -15.47 10.92 3.87
CA ILE A 243 -16.03 10.69 5.21
C ILE A 243 -16.39 12.02 5.86
N PHE A 244 -17.64 12.15 6.29
CA PHE A 244 -18.14 13.28 7.05
C PHE A 244 -18.45 12.87 8.47
N GLN A 245 -18.00 13.67 9.43
CA GLN A 245 -18.27 13.47 10.84
C GLN A 245 -19.46 14.35 11.23
N LEU A 246 -20.53 13.73 11.72
CA LEU A 246 -21.70 14.43 12.22
C LEU A 246 -21.51 14.83 13.69
N PRO A 247 -22.18 15.90 14.19
CA PRO A 247 -22.03 16.36 15.58
C PRO A 247 -22.41 15.32 16.64
N ASN A 248 -23.25 14.35 16.29
CA ASN A 248 -23.67 13.25 17.17
C ASN A 248 -22.64 12.10 17.24
N GLY A 249 -21.51 12.19 16.52
CA GLY A 249 -20.46 11.18 16.49
C GLY A 249 -20.61 10.13 15.38
N ASP A 250 -21.67 10.19 14.59
CA ASP A 250 -21.82 9.32 13.41
C ASP A 250 -20.88 9.77 12.29
N ALA A 251 -20.36 8.79 11.54
CA ALA A 251 -19.64 9.06 10.30
C ALA A 251 -20.50 8.61 9.11
N VAL A 252 -20.68 9.52 8.15
CA VAL A 252 -21.43 9.35 6.91
C VAL A 252 -20.53 9.65 5.71
N GLY A 253 -21.07 9.61 4.50
CA GLY A 253 -20.29 9.63 3.26
C GLY A 253 -20.09 8.22 2.73
N TYR A 254 -19.07 8.03 1.90
CA TYR A 254 -18.84 6.75 1.23
C TYR A 254 -17.77 5.87 1.88
N GLY A 255 -16.64 6.45 2.29
CA GLY A 255 -15.57 5.68 2.94
C GLY A 255 -14.15 6.23 2.74
N PRO A 256 -13.14 5.55 3.32
CA PRO A 256 -11.74 5.98 3.30
C PRO A 256 -11.04 5.67 1.96
N TRP A 257 -11.61 6.17 0.86
CA TRP A 257 -11.26 5.86 -0.52
C TRP A 257 -10.02 6.57 -1.09
N GLY A 258 -9.49 7.60 -0.44
CA GLY A 258 -8.39 8.39 -0.98
C GLY A 258 -7.01 7.89 -0.54
N PRO A 259 -5.92 8.13 -1.28
CA PRO A 259 -4.56 8.06 -0.75
C PRO A 259 -4.27 9.19 0.26
N ILE A 260 -5.17 10.16 0.36
CA ILE A 260 -5.15 11.28 1.28
C ILE A 260 -6.38 11.18 2.18
N ASP A 261 -6.23 11.38 3.50
CA ASP A 261 -7.37 11.38 4.41
C ASP A 261 -8.18 12.70 4.34
N GLY A 262 -9.34 12.75 4.99
CA GLY A 262 -10.21 13.93 4.96
C GLY A 262 -9.57 15.20 5.55
N TRP A 263 -8.54 15.06 6.39
CA TRP A 263 -7.75 16.15 6.97
C TRP A 263 -6.53 16.53 6.12
N ARG A 264 -6.41 15.95 4.92
CA ARG A 264 -5.32 16.16 3.97
C ARG A 264 -3.97 15.64 4.48
N ARG A 265 -3.97 14.62 5.34
CA ARG A 265 -2.76 13.87 5.70
C ARG A 265 -2.51 12.79 4.63
N PRO A 266 -1.29 12.70 4.07
CA PRO A 266 -0.91 11.58 3.22
C PRO A 266 -1.03 10.24 3.97
N LYS A 267 -1.69 9.26 3.35
CA LYS A 267 -1.67 7.85 3.77
C LYS A 267 -0.58 7.09 3.02
N PRO A 268 -0.27 5.82 3.37
CA PRO A 268 0.80 5.07 2.72
C PRO A 268 0.70 5.06 1.19
N GLU A 269 -0.52 4.92 0.68
CA GLU A 269 -0.84 4.88 -0.76
C GLU A 269 -0.43 6.16 -1.50
N TYR A 270 -0.41 7.32 -0.85
CA TYR A 270 0.04 8.58 -1.47
C TYR A 270 1.48 8.51 -1.97
N TRP A 271 2.35 7.86 -1.19
CA TRP A 271 3.76 7.74 -1.53
C TRP A 271 4.00 6.69 -2.61
N ASP A 272 3.20 5.61 -2.61
CA ASP A 272 3.19 4.64 -3.69
C ASP A 272 2.74 5.30 -5.01
N MET A 273 1.66 6.08 -4.97
CA MET A 273 1.20 6.88 -6.11
C MET A 273 2.30 7.82 -6.60
N LYS A 274 2.98 8.55 -5.70
CA LYS A 274 4.10 9.44 -6.06
C LYS A 274 5.22 8.72 -6.81
N LYS A 275 5.68 7.58 -6.29
CA LYS A 275 6.74 6.75 -6.89
C LYS A 275 6.30 6.20 -8.24
N ILE A 276 5.07 5.68 -8.32
CA ILE A 276 4.55 5.06 -9.55
C ILE A 276 4.26 6.13 -10.61
N TYR A 277 3.86 7.35 -10.27
CA TYR A 277 3.61 8.43 -11.24
C TYR A 277 4.84 9.26 -11.60
N SER A 278 5.98 9.00 -10.95
CA SER A 278 7.24 9.67 -11.25
C SER A 278 7.54 9.65 -12.76
N PRO A 279 7.83 10.81 -13.36
CA PRO A 279 8.29 10.90 -14.73
C PRO A 279 9.78 10.55 -14.88
N ILE A 280 10.48 10.26 -13.79
CA ILE A 280 11.88 9.84 -13.78
C ILE A 280 11.92 8.34 -13.51
N ARG A 281 12.56 7.55 -14.38
CA ARG A 281 12.86 6.15 -14.06
C ARG A 281 14.35 5.92 -14.02
N VAL A 282 14.82 5.47 -12.86
CA VAL A 282 16.15 4.86 -12.73
C VAL A 282 16.03 3.41 -13.17
N GLN A 283 16.83 3.00 -14.16
CA GLN A 283 16.87 1.63 -14.70
C GLN A 283 18.07 0.83 -14.16
N THR A 284 18.88 1.44 -13.30
CA THR A 284 20.03 0.80 -12.66
C THR A 284 19.64 0.28 -11.28
N ASP A 285 19.54 -1.03 -11.13
CA ASP A 285 19.15 -1.67 -9.86
C ASP A 285 20.33 -1.89 -8.90
N ARG A 286 21.54 -2.04 -9.43
CA ARG A 286 22.76 -2.29 -8.64
C ARG A 286 23.99 -1.79 -9.37
N LEU A 287 24.98 -1.36 -8.59
CA LEU A 287 26.30 -0.92 -9.06
C LEU A 287 27.42 -1.74 -8.39
N SER A 288 28.59 -1.69 -9.01
CA SER A 288 29.85 -2.13 -8.39
C SER A 288 30.66 -0.90 -7.95
N PRO A 289 31.45 -1.00 -6.87
CA PRO A 289 32.41 0.04 -6.50
C PRO A 289 33.29 0.41 -7.69
N ALA A 290 33.24 1.68 -8.11
CA ALA A 290 34.05 2.22 -9.18
C ALA A 290 34.31 3.72 -8.98
N LYS A 291 35.40 4.23 -9.58
CA LYS A 291 35.71 5.67 -9.59
C LYS A 291 34.71 6.51 -10.39
N GLU A 292 33.88 5.86 -11.18
CA GLU A 292 32.76 6.47 -11.89
C GLU A 292 31.57 5.50 -11.84
N LEU A 293 30.45 5.96 -11.28
CA LEU A 293 29.19 5.24 -11.27
C LEU A 293 28.34 5.69 -12.46
N VAL A 294 27.85 4.74 -13.25
CA VAL A 294 27.01 4.99 -14.45
C VAL A 294 25.58 4.57 -14.16
N ILE A 295 24.65 5.53 -14.21
CA ILE A 295 23.24 5.31 -13.88
C ILE A 295 22.42 5.51 -15.16
N HIS A 296 21.64 4.50 -15.52
CA HIS A 296 20.72 4.53 -16.66
C HIS A 296 19.37 5.10 -16.24
N LEU A 297 18.85 6.01 -17.07
CA LEU A 297 17.64 6.77 -16.78
C LEU A 297 16.69 6.78 -17.98
N GLU A 298 15.39 6.86 -17.73
CA GLU A 298 14.33 7.15 -18.71
C GLU A 298 13.63 8.46 -18.33
N ASN A 299 13.54 9.38 -19.29
CA ASN A 299 12.75 10.60 -19.15
C ASN A 299 11.32 10.37 -19.68
N ARG A 300 10.34 10.30 -18.77
CA ARG A 300 8.92 10.18 -19.08
C ARG A 300 8.13 11.49 -18.98
N TYR A 301 8.79 12.64 -18.84
CA TYR A 301 8.11 13.93 -19.02
C TYR A 301 7.63 14.10 -20.46
N THR A 302 6.56 14.85 -20.65
CA THR A 302 6.05 15.20 -21.99
C THR A 302 6.83 16.35 -22.64
N TYR A 303 7.24 17.33 -21.85
CA TYR A 303 7.86 18.58 -22.35
C TYR A 303 9.22 18.91 -21.74
N THR A 304 9.53 18.37 -20.56
CA THR A 304 10.72 18.74 -19.75
C THR A 304 11.92 17.84 -20.06
N ASN A 305 13.07 18.44 -20.35
CA ASN A 305 14.36 17.76 -20.45
C ASN A 305 15.00 17.62 -19.06
N PHE A 306 15.77 16.55 -18.84
CA PHE A 306 16.48 16.35 -17.58
C PHE A 306 17.54 17.41 -17.26
N ASN A 307 18.00 18.19 -18.24
CA ASN A 307 18.91 19.30 -17.96
C ASN A 307 18.22 20.48 -17.25
N GLU A 308 16.88 20.46 -17.15
CA GLU A 308 16.09 21.42 -16.37
C GLU A 308 15.94 20.97 -14.91
N LEU A 309 16.20 19.69 -14.61
CA LEU A 309 16.11 19.14 -13.26
C LEU A 309 17.43 19.32 -12.51
N GLN A 310 17.34 19.48 -11.19
CA GLN A 310 18.51 19.39 -10.33
C GLN A 310 18.62 17.97 -9.77
N LEU A 311 19.70 17.26 -10.14
CA LEU A 311 19.99 15.93 -9.61
C LEU A 311 21.09 16.03 -8.56
N ASN A 312 20.69 15.78 -7.31
CA ASN A 312 21.59 15.69 -6.16
C ASN A 312 21.95 14.24 -5.92
N TRP A 313 23.20 13.97 -5.55
CA TRP A 313 23.65 12.63 -5.20
C TRP A 313 24.46 12.64 -3.89
N LYS A 314 24.42 11.51 -3.19
CA LYS A 314 25.25 11.26 -2.00
C LYS A 314 25.76 9.81 -1.99
N TYR A 315 27.04 9.64 -1.69
CA TYR A 315 27.72 8.35 -1.59
C TYR A 315 28.70 8.38 -0.40
N GLY A 316 28.29 7.81 0.73
CA GLY A 316 29.01 7.99 1.99
C GLY A 316 29.04 9.46 2.42
N ASP A 317 30.24 10.01 2.60
CA ASP A 317 30.46 11.43 2.90
C ASP A 317 30.59 12.31 1.65
N GLU A 318 30.71 11.70 0.46
CA GLU A 318 30.74 12.43 -0.81
C GLU A 318 29.32 12.84 -1.23
N GLN A 319 29.13 14.08 -1.68
CA GLN A 319 27.87 14.56 -2.21
C GLN A 319 28.09 15.59 -3.31
N GLY A 320 27.12 15.74 -4.21
CA GLY A 320 27.23 16.73 -5.28
C GLY A 320 25.96 16.88 -6.09
N VAL A 321 26.06 17.73 -7.10
CA VAL A 321 25.03 17.93 -8.13
C VAL A 321 25.61 17.48 -9.46
N SER A 322 24.83 16.71 -10.20
CA SER A 322 25.18 16.30 -11.56
C SER A 322 24.02 16.65 -12.50
N PHE A 323 24.29 16.73 -13.80
CA PHE A 323 23.29 17.07 -14.80
C PHE A 323 23.32 16.03 -15.92
N ALA A 324 22.16 15.75 -16.49
CA ALA A 324 22.02 14.91 -17.68
C ALA A 324 21.07 15.59 -18.66
N SER A 325 21.44 15.67 -19.93
CA SER A 325 20.53 16.15 -20.98
C SER A 325 19.85 14.96 -21.64
N ILE A 326 18.68 14.59 -21.13
CA ILE A 326 17.84 13.51 -21.66
C ILE A 326 16.52 14.14 -22.10
N ARG A 327 16.23 14.11 -23.40
CA ARG A 327 15.02 14.74 -23.95
C ARG A 327 13.74 13.99 -23.50
N PRO A 328 12.58 14.66 -23.49
CA PRO A 328 11.29 14.02 -23.24
C PRO A 328 11.10 12.72 -24.05
N GLY A 329 10.78 11.63 -23.37
CA GLY A 329 10.54 10.32 -23.98
C GLY A 329 11.79 9.50 -24.33
N GLU A 330 13.00 9.98 -24.01
CA GLU A 330 14.26 9.30 -24.30
C GLU A 330 14.87 8.64 -23.06
N SER A 331 15.73 7.64 -23.30
CA SER A 331 16.61 7.06 -22.29
C SER A 331 18.03 7.59 -22.45
N GLY A 332 18.76 7.67 -21.34
CA GLY A 332 20.13 8.15 -21.31
C GLY A 332 20.86 7.68 -20.06
N GLN A 333 21.98 8.35 -19.76
CA GLN A 333 22.81 8.00 -18.62
C GLN A 333 23.32 9.25 -17.91
N ILE A 334 23.58 9.13 -16.62
CA ILE A 334 24.38 10.06 -15.85
C ILE A 334 25.63 9.36 -15.31
N ARG A 335 26.74 10.10 -15.23
CA ARG A 335 28.02 9.65 -14.72
C ARG A 335 28.35 10.44 -13.46
N ILE A 336 28.62 9.73 -12.37
CA ILE A 336 28.94 10.32 -11.09
C ILE A 336 30.38 9.92 -10.72
N PRO A 337 31.34 10.86 -10.70
CA PRO A 337 32.70 10.57 -10.27
C PRO A 337 32.73 10.36 -8.75
N ILE A 338 33.40 9.30 -8.30
CA ILE A 338 33.54 8.93 -6.89
C ILE A 338 35.03 8.86 -6.54
N MET A 339 35.44 9.61 -5.53
CA MET A 339 36.82 9.61 -5.07
C MET A 339 37.16 8.35 -4.30
N ASN A 340 36.25 7.84 -3.46
CA ASN A 340 36.50 6.69 -2.59
C ASN A 340 35.45 5.57 -2.77
N PRO A 341 35.59 4.71 -3.80
CA PRO A 341 34.57 3.70 -4.12
C PRO A 341 34.34 2.65 -3.03
N ASP A 342 35.27 2.47 -2.10
CA ASP A 342 35.17 1.43 -1.06
C ASP A 342 34.55 1.95 0.26
N GLN A 343 34.21 3.25 0.35
CA GLN A 343 33.75 3.87 1.61
C GLN A 343 32.25 3.77 1.85
N ALA A 344 31.45 3.42 0.83
CA ALA A 344 30.00 3.28 0.98
C ALA A 344 29.46 2.12 0.12
N ASN A 345 28.24 1.70 0.41
CA ASN A 345 27.60 0.57 -0.26
C ASN A 345 26.23 0.94 -0.84
N GLU A 346 25.87 2.22 -0.85
CA GLU A 346 24.60 2.75 -1.31
C GLU A 346 24.83 4.13 -1.95
N LEU A 347 24.29 4.35 -3.15
CA LEU A 347 24.24 5.66 -3.83
C LEU A 347 22.84 6.23 -3.71
N TYR A 348 22.72 7.37 -3.05
CA TYR A 348 21.48 8.14 -2.97
C TYR A 348 21.39 9.13 -4.12
N LEU A 349 20.20 9.24 -4.74
CA LEU A 349 19.86 10.20 -5.79
C LEU A 349 18.56 10.92 -5.41
N SER A 350 18.50 12.23 -5.62
CA SER A 350 17.29 13.04 -5.49
C SER A 350 17.13 13.96 -6.69
N PHE A 351 15.94 13.98 -7.27
CA PHE A 351 15.61 14.72 -8.48
C PHE A 351 14.61 15.83 -8.14
N THR A 352 15.06 17.09 -8.19
CA THR A 352 14.21 18.26 -7.98
C THR A 352 13.67 18.75 -9.32
N ASP A 353 12.35 18.83 -9.40
CA ASP A 353 11.61 19.33 -10.55
C ASP A 353 11.80 20.85 -10.70
N PRO A 354 11.78 21.42 -11.92
CA PRO A 354 11.86 22.87 -12.14
C PRO A 354 10.83 23.69 -11.35
N ARG A 355 9.70 23.07 -10.96
CA ARG A 355 8.64 23.67 -10.13
C ARG A 355 9.00 23.75 -8.63
N GLY A 356 10.17 23.26 -8.22
CA GLY A 356 10.71 23.42 -6.87
C GLY A 356 10.40 22.31 -5.86
N PHE A 357 9.83 21.18 -6.31
CA PHE A 357 9.58 20.03 -5.44
C PHE A 357 10.42 18.81 -5.85
N ILE A 358 10.65 17.89 -4.90
CA ILE A 358 11.33 16.63 -5.19
C ILE A 358 10.37 15.70 -5.93
N ALA A 359 10.65 15.45 -7.21
CA ALA A 359 9.85 14.56 -8.05
C ALA A 359 10.06 13.10 -7.64
N ASP A 360 11.32 12.69 -7.40
CA ASP A 360 11.65 11.33 -7.01
C ASP A 360 13.04 11.19 -6.37
N GLU A 361 13.24 10.07 -5.69
CA GLU A 361 14.43 9.74 -4.91
C GLU A 361 14.72 8.24 -4.97
N TYR A 362 16.00 7.88 -4.99
CA TYR A 362 16.44 6.50 -5.13
C TYR A 362 17.65 6.23 -4.24
N ILE A 363 17.70 5.04 -3.65
CA ILE A 363 18.94 4.44 -3.16
C ILE A 363 19.26 3.25 -4.08
N ILE A 364 20.46 3.26 -4.66
CA ILE A 364 20.99 2.17 -5.50
C ILE A 364 22.06 1.42 -4.70
N PRO A 365 21.89 0.11 -4.44
CA PRO A 365 22.93 -0.73 -3.85
C PRO A 365 24.24 -0.72 -4.67
N VAL A 366 25.36 -0.52 -3.99
CA VAL A 366 26.72 -0.55 -4.54
C VAL A 366 27.53 -1.63 -3.82
N GLY A 367 27.96 -2.67 -4.55
CA GLY A 367 28.76 -3.74 -3.97
C GLY A 367 28.03 -4.55 -2.88
N LYS A 368 28.78 -5.03 -1.88
CA LYS A 368 28.25 -5.90 -0.81
C LYS A 368 27.43 -5.11 0.21
N GLN A 369 26.21 -5.57 0.47
CA GLN A 369 25.27 -4.94 1.40
C GLN A 369 25.46 -5.46 2.84
N ILE A 370 26.56 -5.10 3.48
CA ILE A 370 26.92 -5.54 4.84
C ILE A 370 25.93 -5.10 5.93
N GLN A 371 25.20 -4.01 5.70
CA GLN A 371 24.18 -3.47 6.61
C GLN A 371 22.95 -4.37 6.75
N ASN A 372 22.76 -5.32 5.83
CA ASN A 372 21.68 -6.31 5.87
C ASN A 372 22.06 -7.56 6.67
N GLU A 373 23.33 -7.70 7.07
CA GLU A 373 23.82 -8.87 7.81
C GLU A 373 23.80 -8.58 9.32
N LEU A 374 23.44 -9.60 10.11
CA LEU A 374 23.64 -9.60 11.56
C LEU A 374 24.79 -10.54 11.93
N PRO A 375 25.61 -10.21 12.94
CA PRO A 375 26.66 -11.12 13.40
C PRO A 375 26.09 -12.45 13.86
N GLU A 376 26.71 -13.55 13.42
CA GLU A 376 26.39 -14.88 13.94
C GLU A 376 26.79 -15.00 15.40
N LEU A 377 25.88 -15.57 16.21
CA LEU A 377 26.14 -15.81 17.62
C LEU A 377 27.03 -17.03 17.79
N GLN A 378 28.15 -16.86 18.49
CA GLN A 378 29.04 -17.98 18.83
C GLN A 378 28.32 -18.93 19.78
N PRO A 379 28.18 -20.23 19.46
CA PRO A 379 27.46 -21.18 20.29
C PRO A 379 27.99 -21.24 21.72
N LEU A 380 27.08 -21.25 22.70
CA LEU A 380 27.39 -21.53 24.10
C LEU A 380 26.64 -22.79 24.54
N THR A 381 27.34 -23.62 25.31
CA THR A 381 26.81 -24.89 25.79
C THR A 381 25.57 -24.72 26.66
N THR A 382 24.55 -25.50 26.35
CA THR A 382 23.34 -25.67 27.17
C THR A 382 23.39 -26.91 28.06
N GLN A 383 22.57 -26.90 29.11
CA GLN A 383 22.25 -28.06 29.93
C GLN A 383 20.73 -28.29 29.90
N LEU A 384 20.31 -29.55 29.93
CA LEU A 384 18.90 -29.93 29.95
C LEU A 384 18.56 -30.58 31.29
N LYS A 385 17.59 -30.02 32.01
CA LYS A 385 16.95 -30.66 33.17
C LYS A 385 15.48 -30.91 32.87
N LYS A 386 15.03 -32.15 33.01
CA LYS A 386 13.62 -32.55 32.86
C LYS A 386 12.93 -32.44 34.24
N ALA A 387 11.95 -31.54 34.38
CA ALA A 387 11.02 -31.49 35.52
C ALA A 387 9.69 -32.15 35.13
N SER A 388 8.73 -32.29 36.06
CA SER A 388 7.44 -32.95 35.78
C SER A 388 6.62 -32.22 34.71
N ASP A 389 6.56 -30.89 34.78
CA ASP A 389 5.73 -30.03 33.93
C ASP A 389 6.52 -29.28 32.84
N ARG A 390 7.85 -29.20 32.94
CA ARG A 390 8.70 -28.41 32.03
C ARG A 390 10.09 -29.01 31.77
N TYR A 391 10.65 -28.67 30.62
CA TYR A 391 12.09 -28.75 30.33
C TYR A 391 12.73 -27.43 30.73
N ARG A 392 13.78 -27.49 31.56
CA ARG A 392 14.59 -26.32 31.91
C ARG A 392 15.94 -26.43 31.20
N ILE A 393 16.18 -25.52 30.28
CA ILE A 393 17.38 -25.41 29.45
C ILE A 393 18.20 -24.26 30.02
N THR A 394 19.43 -24.53 30.48
CA THR A 394 20.26 -23.52 31.16
C THR A 394 21.62 -23.35 30.50
N GLY A 395 22.17 -22.14 30.63
CA GLY A 395 23.54 -21.80 30.30
C GLY A 395 24.04 -20.65 31.17
N LYS A 396 25.21 -20.10 30.87
CA LYS A 396 25.73 -18.94 31.61
C LYS A 396 24.81 -17.74 31.38
N ASN A 397 24.19 -17.23 32.44
CA ASN A 397 23.21 -16.13 32.40
C ASN A 397 22.03 -16.38 31.44
N PHE A 398 21.68 -17.64 31.17
CA PHE A 398 20.62 -18.01 30.24
C PHE A 398 19.74 -19.09 30.85
N ILE A 399 18.41 -18.91 30.79
CA ILE A 399 17.43 -19.92 31.19
C ILE A 399 16.27 -19.87 30.21
N CYS A 400 15.95 -20.99 29.58
CA CYS A 400 14.73 -21.18 28.80
C CYS A 400 13.92 -22.34 29.40
N GLU A 401 12.64 -22.10 29.65
CA GLU A 401 11.70 -23.10 30.15
C GLU A 401 10.66 -23.40 29.07
N VAL A 402 10.48 -24.70 28.78
CA VAL A 402 9.54 -25.19 27.76
C VAL A 402 8.56 -26.16 28.41
N SER A 403 7.27 -25.96 28.18
CA SER A 403 6.20 -26.80 28.70
C SER A 403 6.31 -28.23 28.18
N ARG A 404 6.22 -29.21 29.09
CA ARG A 404 6.11 -30.64 28.72
C ARG A 404 4.69 -31.06 28.38
N THR A 405 3.72 -30.19 28.61
CA THR A 405 2.31 -30.44 28.28
C THR A 405 1.95 -29.86 26.92
N THR A 406 2.55 -28.73 26.54
CA THR A 406 2.17 -28.01 25.32
C THR A 406 3.29 -27.87 24.30
N GLY A 407 4.56 -28.00 24.72
CA GLY A 407 5.73 -27.82 23.87
C GLY A 407 6.16 -26.36 23.69
N GLN A 408 5.38 -25.39 24.20
CA GLN A 408 5.69 -23.96 24.08
C GLN A 408 6.66 -23.49 25.18
N ILE A 409 7.43 -22.46 24.85
CA ILE A 409 8.20 -21.64 25.76
C ILE A 409 7.25 -21.04 26.80
N LEU A 410 7.59 -21.24 28.07
CA LEU A 410 6.96 -20.60 29.21
C LEU A 410 7.68 -19.31 29.59
N SER A 411 9.01 -19.31 29.46
CA SER A 411 9.88 -18.18 29.79
C SER A 411 11.24 -18.38 29.16
N LEU A 412 11.82 -17.31 28.61
CA LEU A 412 13.23 -17.22 28.25
C LEU A 412 13.81 -15.99 28.93
N LYS A 413 14.85 -16.20 29.73
CA LYS A 413 15.54 -15.17 30.50
C LYS A 413 17.01 -15.09 30.12
N GLN A 414 17.48 -13.85 30.01
CA GLN A 414 18.89 -13.51 29.86
C GLN A 414 19.28 -12.61 31.03
N GLY A 415 20.18 -13.11 31.89
CA GLY A 415 20.40 -12.54 33.21
C GLY A 415 19.12 -12.55 34.05
N LYS A 416 18.66 -11.35 34.46
CA LYS A 416 17.41 -11.17 35.23
C LYS A 416 16.21 -10.80 34.36
N GLN A 417 16.44 -10.49 33.09
CA GLN A 417 15.39 -10.01 32.20
C GLN A 417 14.69 -11.17 31.53
N GLU A 418 13.36 -11.16 31.53
CA GLU A 418 12.56 -12.02 30.67
C GLU A 418 12.42 -11.38 29.29
N ILE A 419 12.76 -12.13 28.25
CA ILE A 419 12.79 -11.71 26.85
C ILE A 419 11.59 -12.30 26.10
N LEU A 420 11.32 -13.59 26.30
CA LEU A 420 10.15 -14.28 25.75
C LEU A 420 9.35 -14.92 26.89
N ASN A 421 8.03 -14.94 26.74
CA ASN A 421 7.10 -15.55 27.69
C ASN A 421 6.01 -16.39 27.01
N GLY A 422 6.23 -16.77 25.74
CA GLY A 422 5.31 -17.62 24.99
C GLY A 422 5.80 -17.98 23.57
N GLY A 423 5.17 -19.01 22.99
CA GLY A 423 5.41 -19.49 21.63
C GLY A 423 6.39 -20.68 21.56
N PRO A 424 6.65 -21.23 20.37
CA PRO A 424 6.00 -20.91 19.10
C PRO A 424 4.58 -21.48 19.02
N TRP A 425 3.68 -20.74 18.39
CA TRP A 425 2.38 -21.25 17.90
C TRP A 425 2.32 -21.11 16.38
N LEU A 426 1.81 -22.14 15.70
CA LEU A 426 1.44 -21.98 14.30
C LEU A 426 0.32 -20.95 14.21
N MET A 427 0.48 -20.01 13.29
CA MET A 427 -0.57 -19.10 12.88
C MET A 427 -0.76 -19.25 11.38
N ALA A 428 -1.99 -19.51 10.98
CA ALA A 428 -2.48 -19.19 9.64
C ALA A 428 -3.60 -18.17 9.86
N LEU A 429 -3.58 -17.04 9.17
CA LEU A 429 -4.67 -16.06 9.23
C LEU A 429 -5.52 -16.23 7.98
N PRO A 430 -6.85 -16.41 8.06
CA PRO A 430 -7.68 -16.54 6.89
C PRO A 430 -7.76 -15.23 6.10
N LEU A 431 -7.99 -15.36 4.81
CA LEU A 431 -8.24 -14.28 3.86
C LEU A 431 -9.69 -13.78 4.03
N ASN A 432 -9.88 -12.53 4.46
CA ASN A 432 -11.19 -12.00 4.85
C ASN A 432 -11.63 -10.86 3.94
N GLY A 433 -12.83 -10.97 3.38
CA GLY A 433 -13.52 -9.81 2.78
C GLY A 433 -14.25 -8.96 3.83
N GLY A 434 -14.83 -7.85 3.41
CA GLY A 434 -15.69 -7.02 4.26
C GLY A 434 -16.33 -5.87 3.49
N GLY A 435 -17.10 -5.05 4.20
CA GLY A 435 -17.60 -3.79 3.66
C GLY A 435 -16.61 -2.64 3.87
N CYS A 436 -16.71 -1.63 3.01
CA CYS A 436 -16.15 -0.29 3.24
C CYS A 436 -17.25 0.55 3.89
N TYR A 437 -17.14 0.89 5.17
CA TYR A 437 -18.15 1.72 5.86
C TYR A 437 -17.48 2.96 6.45
N PRO A 438 -18.10 4.14 6.35
CA PRO A 438 -17.58 5.37 6.93
C PRO A 438 -17.56 5.32 8.47
N ASN A 439 -18.41 4.49 9.07
CA ASN A 439 -18.59 4.42 10.52
C ASN A 439 -17.34 3.92 11.24
N HIS A 440 -16.66 4.76 12.01
CA HIS A 440 -15.53 4.39 12.86
C HIS A 440 -15.91 3.40 13.99
N ASN A 441 -17.20 3.29 14.35
CA ASN A 441 -17.71 2.48 15.46
C ASN A 441 -18.14 1.05 15.06
N ALA A 442 -17.93 0.62 13.81
CA ALA A 442 -18.29 -0.74 13.43
C ALA A 442 -17.41 -1.76 14.16
N ASN A 443 -18.02 -2.59 15.01
CA ASN A 443 -17.34 -3.66 15.74
C ASN A 443 -16.71 -4.64 14.73
N THR A 444 -15.40 -4.52 14.56
CA THR A 444 -14.65 -5.29 13.58
C THR A 444 -13.82 -6.31 14.36
N PRO A 445 -14.07 -7.63 14.20
CA PRO A 445 -13.26 -8.65 14.83
C PRO A 445 -11.78 -8.43 14.50
N LEU A 446 -10.95 -8.40 15.54
CA LEU A 446 -9.53 -8.05 15.42
C LEU A 446 -8.65 -9.25 15.01
N PHE A 447 -9.12 -10.47 15.23
CA PHE A 447 -8.43 -11.68 14.80
C PHE A 447 -9.46 -12.75 14.48
N ASN A 448 -9.12 -13.61 13.51
CA ASN A 448 -9.96 -14.73 13.11
C ASN A 448 -9.31 -16.04 13.55
N ASP A 449 -10.13 -16.93 14.10
CA ASP A 449 -9.69 -18.12 14.82
C ASP A 449 -9.52 -19.33 13.88
N ILE A 450 -8.32 -19.53 13.36
CA ILE A 450 -7.85 -20.85 12.88
C ILE A 450 -6.51 -21.18 13.55
N CYS A 451 -6.06 -22.43 13.44
CA CYS A 451 -4.98 -22.97 14.29
C CYS A 451 -5.36 -22.97 15.77
N THR A 452 -6.59 -23.40 16.07
CA THR A 452 -7.10 -23.51 17.44
C THR A 452 -6.97 -24.94 17.98
N GLU A 453 -7.23 -25.12 19.29
CA GLU A 453 -7.25 -26.44 19.95
C GLU A 453 -5.96 -27.26 19.80
N TRP A 454 -4.81 -26.67 20.14
CA TRP A 454 -3.53 -27.38 20.11
C TRP A 454 -3.53 -28.66 20.97
N LYS A 455 -3.34 -29.81 20.34
CA LYS A 455 -3.32 -31.17 20.91
C LYS A 455 -1.97 -31.83 20.61
N PRO A 456 -0.95 -31.62 21.46
CA PRO A 456 0.33 -32.28 21.31
C PRO A 456 0.20 -33.79 21.57
N THR A 457 0.85 -34.59 20.72
CA THR A 457 0.88 -36.05 20.81
C THR A 457 2.25 -36.56 21.27
N GLU A 458 3.32 -35.80 20.98
CA GLU A 458 4.68 -36.16 21.36
C GLU A 458 5.47 -34.88 21.69
N ILE A 459 6.17 -34.88 22.82
CA ILE A 459 7.06 -33.78 23.24
C ILE A 459 8.31 -34.39 23.88
N ASP A 460 9.43 -34.41 23.16
CA ASP A 460 10.73 -34.83 23.70
C ASP A 460 11.78 -33.73 23.59
N ALA A 461 12.72 -33.75 24.51
CA ALA A 461 13.87 -32.86 24.52
C ALA A 461 15.15 -33.66 24.73
N ALA A 462 16.16 -33.36 23.90
CA ALA A 462 17.47 -33.97 23.95
C ALA A 462 18.56 -32.89 23.80
N LYS A 463 19.68 -33.09 24.50
CA LYS A 463 20.89 -32.30 24.29
C LYS A 463 21.64 -32.85 23.08
N VAL A 464 22.02 -31.97 22.15
CA VAL A 464 22.77 -32.30 20.93
C VAL A 464 23.90 -31.28 20.78
N GLY A 465 25.14 -31.71 21.03
CA GLY A 465 26.28 -30.79 21.07
C GLY A 465 26.09 -29.69 22.12
N ASP A 466 26.16 -28.44 21.69
CA ASP A 466 25.94 -27.25 22.54
C ASP A 466 24.46 -26.86 22.68
N ASP A 467 23.58 -27.47 21.91
CA ASP A 467 22.17 -27.13 21.84
C ASP A 467 21.29 -28.10 22.64
N VAL A 468 20.09 -27.63 23.00
CA VAL A 468 18.96 -28.50 23.31
C VAL A 468 17.94 -28.40 22.19
N ILE A 469 17.53 -29.56 21.68
CA ILE A 469 16.47 -29.67 20.67
C ILE A 469 15.23 -30.21 21.34
N VAL A 470 14.14 -29.44 21.32
CA VAL A 470 12.79 -29.86 21.71
C VAL A 470 12.01 -30.19 20.45
N THR A 471 11.61 -31.45 20.29
CA THR A 471 10.78 -31.92 19.18
C THR A 471 9.35 -32.06 19.66
N VAL A 472 8.41 -31.43 18.94
CA VAL A 472 7.00 -31.41 19.28
C VAL A 472 6.19 -31.87 18.09
N LYS A 473 5.32 -32.86 18.28
CA LYS A 473 4.30 -33.28 17.32
C LYS A 473 2.92 -33.08 17.90
N GLY A 474 1.96 -32.74 17.05
CA GLY A 474 0.57 -32.54 17.47
C GLY A 474 -0.30 -32.06 16.33
N SER A 475 -1.52 -31.68 16.70
CA SER A 475 -2.47 -31.08 15.77
C SER A 475 -3.19 -29.90 16.39
N TYR A 476 -3.47 -28.93 15.53
CA TYR A 476 -4.56 -27.98 15.69
C TYR A 476 -5.81 -28.57 15.02
N LYS A 477 -6.94 -27.88 15.17
CA LYS A 477 -8.18 -28.25 14.45
C LYS A 477 -7.99 -28.29 12.93
N GLU A 478 -7.27 -27.33 12.35
CA GLU A 478 -7.10 -27.20 10.89
C GLU A 478 -5.78 -27.76 10.36
N PHE A 479 -4.83 -28.13 11.22
CA PHE A 479 -3.47 -28.52 10.81
C PHE A 479 -2.90 -29.62 11.71
N GLU A 480 -2.18 -30.58 11.13
CA GLU A 480 -1.40 -31.57 11.90
C GLU A 480 0.06 -31.57 11.48
N GLY A 481 0.98 -31.81 12.42
CA GLY A 481 2.38 -31.78 12.08
C GLY A 481 3.30 -31.66 13.28
N SER A 482 4.41 -30.97 13.07
CA SER A 482 5.47 -30.89 14.07
C SER A 482 6.34 -29.65 13.92
N TYR A 483 7.04 -29.32 14.99
CA TYR A 483 8.16 -28.39 14.96
C TYR A 483 9.32 -28.89 15.83
N LYS A 484 10.52 -28.37 15.52
CA LYS A 484 11.74 -28.56 16.30
C LYS A 484 12.26 -27.21 16.76
N LEU A 485 12.25 -26.99 18.06
CA LEU A 485 12.84 -25.82 18.72
C LEU A 485 14.26 -26.16 19.17
N THR A 486 15.25 -25.58 18.52
CA THR A 486 16.67 -25.64 18.92
C THR A 486 17.01 -24.41 19.75
N VAL A 487 17.55 -24.64 20.94
CA VAL A 487 17.90 -23.62 21.93
C VAL A 487 19.39 -23.66 22.21
N ASN A 488 20.07 -22.53 22.02
CA ASN A 488 21.48 -22.33 22.38
C ASN A 488 21.62 -21.29 23.50
N ALA A 489 22.58 -21.48 24.40
CA ALA A 489 22.78 -20.56 25.53
C ALA A 489 23.34 -19.18 25.13
N ALA A 490 23.81 -19.02 23.88
CA ALA A 490 24.22 -17.74 23.32
C ALA A 490 23.04 -16.81 23.03
N GLY A 491 21.79 -17.29 23.18
CA GLY A 491 20.58 -16.53 22.88
C GLY A 491 20.01 -16.78 21.48
N LYS A 492 20.56 -17.76 20.73
CA LYS A 492 20.02 -18.20 19.43
C LYS A 492 18.92 -19.24 19.66
N LEU A 493 17.72 -18.95 19.15
CA LEU A 493 16.63 -19.90 19.00
C LEU A 493 16.40 -20.17 17.53
N SER A 494 16.25 -21.43 17.15
CA SER A 494 15.83 -21.81 15.79
C SER A 494 14.61 -22.71 15.87
N VAL A 495 13.58 -22.42 15.09
CA VAL A 495 12.38 -23.26 14.99
C VAL A 495 12.18 -23.68 13.55
N SER A 496 12.26 -24.97 13.24
CA SER A 496 11.76 -25.51 11.98
C SER A 496 10.41 -26.17 12.19
N TYR A 497 9.47 -25.95 11.27
CA TYR A 497 8.11 -26.49 11.39
C TYR A 497 7.61 -27.07 10.06
N SER A 498 6.68 -28.01 10.14
CA SER A 498 5.99 -28.60 9.00
C SER A 498 4.62 -29.10 9.45
N PHE A 499 3.56 -28.55 8.85
CA PHE A 499 2.17 -28.89 9.13
C PHE A 499 1.40 -29.15 7.84
N ASN A 500 0.63 -30.23 7.81
CA ASN A 500 -0.32 -30.54 6.75
C ASN A 500 -1.67 -29.94 7.11
N ALA A 501 -2.34 -29.32 6.14
CA ALA A 501 -3.69 -28.83 6.28
C ALA A 501 -4.66 -30.02 6.37
N LEU A 502 -5.54 -30.01 7.36
CA LEU A 502 -6.61 -31.00 7.56
C LEU A 502 -7.92 -30.60 6.87
N ALA A 503 -8.01 -29.34 6.42
CA ALA A 503 -9.14 -28.77 5.72
C ALA A 503 -8.67 -27.72 4.71
N ASP A 504 -9.55 -27.34 3.79
CA ASP A 504 -9.29 -26.22 2.90
C ASP A 504 -9.17 -24.91 3.70
N VAL A 505 -8.08 -24.19 3.51
CA VAL A 505 -7.81 -22.90 4.17
C VAL A 505 -7.34 -21.92 3.10
N ASN A 506 -7.87 -20.71 3.08
CA ASN A 506 -7.35 -19.66 2.21
C ASN A 506 -6.61 -18.63 3.09
N PRO A 507 -5.31 -18.79 3.36
CA PRO A 507 -4.61 -17.93 4.28
C PRO A 507 -4.19 -16.61 3.63
N ARG A 508 -4.30 -15.53 4.40
CA ARG A 508 -3.65 -14.25 4.17
C ARG A 508 -2.21 -14.22 4.67
N GLN A 509 -1.93 -14.82 5.82
CA GLN A 509 -0.58 -14.94 6.39
C GLN A 509 -0.39 -16.34 6.97
N TRP A 510 0.83 -16.86 6.99
CA TRP A 510 1.18 -17.94 7.90
C TRP A 510 2.64 -17.88 8.39
N GLY A 511 2.88 -18.46 9.55
CA GLY A 511 4.19 -18.52 10.20
C GLY A 511 4.08 -18.94 11.66
N LEU A 512 5.04 -18.51 12.48
CA LEU A 512 5.02 -18.76 13.93
C LEU A 512 4.88 -17.48 14.75
N VAL A 513 4.03 -17.54 15.77
CA VAL A 513 3.81 -16.47 16.74
C VAL A 513 4.56 -16.76 18.04
N PHE A 514 5.11 -15.71 18.62
CA PHE A 514 5.79 -15.70 19.90
C PHE A 514 5.24 -14.56 20.78
N GLU A 515 5.50 -14.65 22.08
CA GLU A 515 5.14 -13.60 23.04
C GLU A 515 6.38 -13.02 23.73
N ALA A 516 6.38 -11.71 23.90
CA ALA A 516 7.32 -10.95 24.71
C ALA A 516 6.55 -10.13 25.77
N PRO A 517 7.19 -9.77 26.91
CA PRO A 517 6.58 -8.90 27.91
C PRO A 517 6.14 -7.55 27.33
N ALA A 518 5.05 -6.95 27.84
CA ALA A 518 4.55 -5.63 27.39
C ALA A 518 5.58 -4.49 27.42
N ALA A 519 6.65 -4.63 28.21
CA ALA A 519 7.76 -3.68 28.22
C ALA A 519 8.58 -3.63 26.92
N PHE A 520 8.46 -4.64 26.04
CA PHE A 520 9.03 -4.66 24.69
C PHE A 520 8.18 -3.83 23.72
N ASN A 521 7.96 -2.57 24.09
CA ASN A 521 6.99 -1.66 23.51
C ASN A 521 7.53 -0.85 22.31
N LYS A 522 8.71 -1.20 21.78
CA LYS A 522 9.25 -0.61 20.55
C LYS A 522 9.65 -1.71 19.58
N THR A 523 9.23 -1.61 18.33
CA THR A 523 9.68 -2.49 17.25
C THR A 523 10.71 -1.80 16.37
N PHE A 524 11.64 -2.55 15.80
CA PHE A 524 12.65 -2.06 14.86
C PHE A 524 12.81 -3.04 13.71
N TRP A 525 13.28 -2.56 12.56
CA TRP A 525 13.46 -3.41 11.38
C TRP A 525 14.50 -2.90 10.39
N ARG A 526 14.96 -3.85 9.59
CA ARG A 526 15.59 -3.66 8.29
C ARG A 526 14.96 -4.65 7.30
N ARG A 527 14.51 -4.16 6.16
CA ARG A 527 13.79 -4.94 5.16
C ARG A 527 14.15 -4.52 3.75
N ASP A 528 13.82 -5.37 2.79
CA ASP A 528 13.81 -5.03 1.37
C ASP A 528 12.47 -4.38 0.99
N GLY A 529 12.54 -3.13 0.55
CA GLY A 529 11.39 -2.30 0.20
C GLY A 529 10.94 -2.47 -1.25
N LEU A 530 9.68 -2.14 -1.55
CA LEU A 530 9.28 -2.00 -2.96
C LEU A 530 9.96 -0.77 -3.58
N TRP A 531 10.04 0.31 -2.80
CA TRP A 531 10.82 1.50 -3.12
C TRP A 531 12.08 1.54 -2.27
N SER A 532 13.14 2.12 -2.79
CA SER A 532 14.39 2.28 -2.04
C SER A 532 14.37 3.48 -1.09
N VAL A 533 13.48 4.45 -1.33
CA VAL A 533 13.29 5.64 -0.49
C VAL A 533 11.82 5.82 -0.16
N TYR A 534 11.54 6.09 1.12
CA TYR A 534 10.24 6.46 1.66
C TYR A 534 10.43 7.60 2.67
N PRO A 535 9.38 8.37 2.99
CA PRO A 535 9.40 9.27 4.15
C PRO A 535 9.76 8.54 5.45
N GLU A 536 10.35 9.28 6.39
CA GLU A 536 10.78 8.75 7.70
C GLU A 536 9.61 8.23 8.56
N ASP A 537 8.40 8.76 8.37
CA ASP A 537 7.19 8.35 9.08
C ASP A 537 6.36 7.31 8.32
N HIS A 538 6.83 6.83 7.17
CA HIS A 538 6.11 5.86 6.36
C HIS A 538 6.20 4.45 6.91
N ILE A 539 5.07 3.74 7.02
CA ILE A 539 5.01 2.37 7.58
C ILE A 539 5.85 1.35 6.78
N SER A 540 6.14 1.61 5.52
CA SER A 540 6.96 0.73 4.67
C SER A 540 8.41 1.20 4.52
N ARG A 541 8.91 2.17 5.29
CA ARG A 541 10.33 2.54 5.18
C ARG A 541 11.24 1.31 5.37
N PRO A 542 12.35 1.15 4.61
CA PRO A 542 13.20 -0.05 4.68
C PRO A 542 13.88 -0.22 6.04
N VAL A 543 14.12 0.89 6.74
CA VAL A 543 14.80 0.93 8.04
C VAL A 543 14.02 1.83 8.96
N GLY A 544 13.72 1.38 10.17
CA GLY A 544 13.01 2.22 11.12
C GLY A 544 12.78 1.55 12.46
N GLU A 545 12.22 2.35 13.36
CA GLU A 545 11.65 1.92 14.63
C GLU A 545 10.29 2.57 14.83
N ALA A 546 9.43 1.92 15.61
CA ALA A 546 8.11 2.41 15.95
C ALA A 546 7.75 2.07 17.39
N ASP A 547 7.21 3.04 18.12
CA ASP A 547 6.66 2.83 19.45
C ASP A 547 5.26 2.21 19.38
N LEU A 548 4.95 1.35 20.35
CA LEU A 548 3.63 0.75 20.53
C LEU A 548 2.56 1.85 20.64
N PHE A 549 2.83 2.84 21.49
CA PHE A 549 2.03 4.06 21.62
C PHE A 549 2.96 5.25 21.77
N TYR A 550 2.67 6.32 21.04
CA TYR A 550 3.47 7.55 21.06
C TYR A 550 3.02 8.49 22.18
N SER A 551 3.98 9.13 22.86
CA SER A 551 3.70 10.12 23.89
C SER A 551 3.10 11.39 23.29
N GLY A 552 2.17 12.03 24.02
CA GLY A 552 1.56 13.30 23.61
C GLY A 552 0.32 13.16 22.74
N LEU A 553 -0.06 11.93 22.36
CA LEU A 553 -1.34 11.65 21.70
C LEU A 553 -2.50 11.66 22.73
N PRO A 554 -3.73 12.00 22.32
CA PRO A 554 -4.90 11.90 23.18
C PRO A 554 -5.13 10.46 23.64
N SER A 555 -5.96 10.22 24.67
CA SER A 555 -6.31 8.86 25.08
C SER A 555 -7.27 8.17 24.11
N HIS A 556 -8.08 8.96 23.40
CA HIS A 556 -9.01 8.51 22.37
C HIS A 556 -8.91 9.41 21.14
N LEU A 557 -8.92 8.81 19.95
CA LEU A 557 -8.99 9.54 18.69
C LEU A 557 -10.40 10.13 18.53
N ASN A 558 -10.47 11.44 18.30
CA ASN A 558 -11.71 12.13 17.95
C ASN A 558 -11.65 12.50 16.46
N PRO A 559 -12.45 11.85 15.58
CA PRO A 559 -12.35 12.09 14.14
C PRO A 559 -12.84 13.48 13.72
N ARG A 560 -13.50 14.24 14.61
CA ARG A 560 -13.88 15.65 14.39
C ARG A 560 -12.76 16.65 14.70
N VAL A 561 -11.63 16.20 15.24
CA VAL A 561 -10.49 17.05 15.57
C VAL A 561 -9.39 16.78 14.56
N GLU A 562 -8.88 17.83 13.92
CA GLU A 562 -7.76 17.74 13.00
C GLU A 562 -6.52 17.17 13.74
N PRO A 563 -5.96 16.03 13.28
CA PRO A 563 -4.76 15.48 13.87
C PRO A 563 -3.54 16.33 13.56
N THR A 564 -2.67 16.55 14.55
CA THR A 564 -1.40 17.29 14.40
C THR A 564 -0.20 16.35 14.21
N TRP A 565 -0.45 15.06 14.06
CA TRP A 565 0.54 14.00 13.85
C TRP A 565 0.27 13.27 12.54
N SER A 566 1.30 12.60 12.02
CA SER A 566 1.18 11.84 10.78
C SER A 566 0.31 10.59 10.93
N TRP A 567 -0.26 10.13 9.81
CA TRP A 567 -1.20 9.01 9.80
C TRP A 567 -0.64 7.71 10.42
N SER A 568 0.67 7.48 10.36
CA SER A 568 1.30 6.28 10.91
C SER A 568 1.27 6.22 12.45
N LEU A 569 1.03 7.35 13.11
CA LEU A 569 0.91 7.46 14.56
C LEU A 569 -0.53 7.21 15.06
N ASP A 570 -1.53 7.19 14.17
CA ASP A 570 -2.90 6.78 14.54
C ASP A 570 -2.86 5.36 15.14
N TYR A 571 -3.72 5.07 16.11
CA TYR A 571 -3.60 3.86 16.93
C TYR A 571 -4.96 3.27 17.31
N ASN A 572 -4.94 2.00 17.73
CA ASN A 572 -6.04 1.37 18.45
C ASN A 572 -5.49 0.49 19.60
N GLU A 573 -6.31 -0.36 20.20
CA GLU A 573 -5.93 -1.29 21.27
C GLU A 573 -4.76 -2.24 20.95
N LEU A 574 -4.42 -2.44 19.68
CA LEU A 574 -3.31 -3.28 19.22
C LEU A 574 -1.97 -2.50 19.11
N GLY A 575 -2.00 -1.16 19.17
CA GLY A 575 -0.84 -0.30 18.99
C GLY A 575 -1.03 0.78 17.90
N SER A 576 0.01 1.56 17.66
CA SER A 576 0.11 2.48 16.53
C SER A 576 0.08 1.74 15.19
N ASN A 577 -0.39 2.42 14.14
CA ASN A 577 -0.40 1.86 12.78
C ASN A 577 0.99 1.37 12.38
N ASP A 578 2.01 2.18 12.69
CA ASP A 578 3.40 1.85 12.40
C ASP A 578 3.85 0.57 13.12
N PHE A 579 3.57 0.42 14.42
CA PHE A 579 3.95 -0.75 15.22
C PHE A 579 3.31 -2.05 14.74
N ARG A 580 2.05 -1.99 14.28
CA ARG A 580 1.24 -3.17 13.95
C ARG A 580 1.16 -3.55 12.47
N SER A 581 1.69 -2.70 11.60
CA SER A 581 1.82 -2.98 10.18
C SER A 581 2.80 -4.13 9.90
N THR A 582 2.40 -5.08 9.06
CA THR A 582 3.30 -6.12 8.57
C THR A 582 4.41 -5.51 7.73
N ARG A 583 5.65 -5.83 8.09
CA ARG A 583 6.87 -5.52 7.34
C ARG A 583 7.22 -6.71 6.47
N ARG A 584 7.14 -6.54 5.15
CA ARG A 584 7.55 -7.60 4.23
C ARG A 584 9.07 -7.63 4.03
N ASN A 585 9.60 -8.83 3.76
CA ASN A 585 10.94 -9.07 3.24
C ASN A 585 12.04 -8.58 4.20
N ILE A 586 11.94 -8.98 5.47
CA ILE A 586 12.90 -8.54 6.49
C ILE A 586 14.27 -9.18 6.23
N TRP A 587 15.33 -8.40 6.41
CA TRP A 587 16.65 -8.93 6.71
C TRP A 587 16.74 -9.23 8.20
N TYR A 588 16.19 -8.33 9.01
CA TYR A 588 15.91 -8.56 10.41
C TYR A 588 14.81 -7.62 10.92
N ALA A 589 14.07 -8.06 11.94
CA ALA A 589 13.12 -7.22 12.66
C ALA A 589 12.95 -7.73 14.08
N GLY A 590 12.51 -6.88 14.99
CA GLY A 590 12.48 -7.26 16.40
C GLY A 590 11.70 -6.32 17.29
N LEU A 591 11.75 -6.65 18.58
CA LEU A 591 11.25 -5.81 19.65
C LEU A 591 12.40 -5.44 20.59
N THR A 592 12.29 -4.27 21.21
CA THR A 592 13.19 -3.81 22.26
C THR A 592 12.43 -3.17 23.40
N ASN A 593 13.03 -3.21 24.60
CA ASN A 593 12.52 -2.53 25.78
C ASN A 593 13.41 -1.32 26.14
N ALA A 594 12.95 -0.50 27.10
CA ALA A 594 13.69 0.69 27.54
C ALA A 594 15.09 0.41 28.12
N ALA A 595 15.36 -0.83 28.55
CA ALA A 595 16.68 -1.24 29.04
C ALA A 595 17.62 -1.75 27.92
N GLY A 596 17.17 -1.72 26.67
CA GLY A 596 17.96 -2.09 25.49
C GLY A 596 18.01 -3.59 25.18
N ASN A 597 17.29 -4.43 25.93
CA ASN A 597 17.19 -5.87 25.62
C ASN A 597 16.39 -6.06 24.34
N LYS A 598 16.70 -7.09 23.55
CA LYS A 598 16.04 -7.34 22.26
C LYS A 598 15.69 -8.80 22.05
N VAL A 599 14.62 -8.98 21.27
CA VAL A 599 14.41 -10.19 20.47
C VAL A 599 14.41 -9.79 19.01
N THR A 600 15.23 -10.45 18.20
CA THR A 600 15.44 -10.12 16.79
C THR A 600 15.22 -11.35 15.93
N ALA A 601 14.22 -11.34 15.05
CA ALA A 601 14.11 -12.29 13.96
C ALA A 601 15.18 -11.98 12.91
N VAL A 602 15.95 -13.00 12.52
CA VAL A 602 17.01 -12.94 11.51
C VAL A 602 16.51 -13.68 10.27
N SER A 603 16.63 -13.08 9.08
CA SER A 603 16.11 -13.66 7.85
C SER A 603 16.96 -13.30 6.63
N ASP A 604 16.56 -13.78 5.46
CA ASP A 604 17.26 -13.68 4.17
C ASP A 604 16.53 -12.78 3.16
N GLY A 605 15.66 -11.88 3.66
CA GLY A 605 14.83 -11.03 2.82
C GLY A 605 13.54 -11.69 2.35
N LYS A 606 13.22 -12.92 2.78
CA LYS A 606 11.98 -13.62 2.35
C LYS A 606 10.88 -13.65 3.40
N GLN A 607 11.21 -13.59 4.69
CA GLN A 607 10.21 -13.62 5.75
C GLN A 607 9.66 -12.23 6.04
N HIS A 608 8.56 -12.18 6.78
CA HIS A 608 7.86 -10.95 7.14
C HIS A 608 7.71 -10.85 8.66
N TRP A 609 7.56 -9.63 9.16
CA TRP A 609 7.44 -9.33 10.58
C TRP A 609 6.14 -8.59 10.88
N ARG A 610 5.48 -8.94 11.98
CA ARG A 610 4.36 -8.16 12.52
C ARG A 610 4.36 -8.25 14.04
N SER A 611 4.01 -7.18 14.73
CA SER A 611 3.87 -7.13 16.18
C SER A 611 2.58 -6.45 16.60
N TRP A 612 1.98 -6.83 17.72
CA TRP A 612 0.79 -6.17 18.27
C TRP A 612 0.69 -6.38 19.77
N LEU A 613 0.01 -5.45 20.44
CA LEU A 613 -0.41 -5.65 21.83
C LEU A 613 -1.63 -6.58 21.87
N GLU A 614 -1.56 -7.60 22.71
CA GLU A 614 -2.71 -8.40 23.07
C GLU A 614 -2.79 -8.49 24.59
N LYS A 615 -3.80 -7.87 25.21
CA LYS A 615 -3.92 -7.78 26.68
C LYS A 615 -2.68 -7.15 27.33
N ASP A 616 -1.85 -7.94 28.01
CA ASP A 616 -0.70 -7.54 28.83
C ASP A 616 0.65 -7.99 28.24
N ARG A 617 0.67 -8.35 26.95
CA ARG A 617 1.86 -8.88 26.27
C ARG A 617 1.93 -8.44 24.81
N ILE A 618 3.15 -8.41 24.27
CA ILE A 618 3.36 -8.19 22.85
C ILE A 618 3.43 -9.53 22.15
N ARG A 619 2.56 -9.74 21.18
CA ARG A 619 2.70 -10.85 20.23
C ARG A 619 3.45 -10.37 19.03
N PHE A 620 4.26 -11.26 18.46
CA PHE A 620 4.89 -11.03 17.17
C PHE A 620 4.87 -12.28 16.31
N LEU A 621 4.66 -12.08 15.03
CA LEU A 621 4.63 -13.08 13.98
C LEU A 621 5.89 -12.93 13.13
N VAL A 622 6.61 -14.03 12.95
CA VAL A 622 7.56 -14.19 11.84
C VAL A 622 6.85 -15.05 10.80
N ALA A 623 6.47 -14.44 9.69
CA ALA A 623 5.68 -15.08 8.64
C ALA A 623 6.55 -15.52 7.46
N ASP A 624 6.31 -16.73 6.97
CA ASP A 624 6.90 -17.25 5.73
C ASP A 624 6.04 -16.92 4.50
N PHE A 625 4.81 -16.45 4.74
CA PHE A 625 3.90 -16.02 3.68
C PHE A 625 3.01 -14.88 4.14
N VAL A 626 2.83 -13.88 3.27
CA VAL A 626 1.88 -12.79 3.39
C VAL A 626 1.32 -12.43 2.01
N THR A 627 0.01 -12.20 1.92
CA THR A 627 -0.65 -11.64 0.73
C THR A 627 -1.41 -10.34 1.04
N ALA A 628 -1.79 -9.62 -0.02
CA ALA A 628 -2.32 -8.26 -0.03
C ALA A 628 -3.80 -8.13 0.42
N GLY A 629 -4.36 -9.20 0.96
CA GLY A 629 -5.73 -9.23 1.47
C GLY A 629 -6.80 -9.53 0.42
N ASN A 630 -8.07 -9.39 0.85
CA ASN A 630 -9.25 -9.75 0.06
C ASN A 630 -10.08 -8.55 -0.41
N GLU A 631 -9.41 -7.52 -0.90
CA GLU A 631 -10.08 -6.37 -1.51
C GLU A 631 -10.76 -6.82 -2.82
N MET A 632 -12.03 -6.42 -3.01
CA MET A 632 -12.88 -6.90 -4.11
C MET A 632 -12.50 -6.35 -5.50
N PHE A 633 -12.18 -5.07 -5.63
CA PHE A 633 -11.69 -4.40 -6.84
C PHE A 633 -10.26 -4.81 -7.22
N LEU A 634 -9.46 -5.28 -6.26
CA LEU A 634 -8.07 -5.69 -6.42
C LEU A 634 -7.92 -7.21 -6.51
N SER A 635 -9.01 -7.96 -6.39
CA SER A 635 -8.99 -9.43 -6.32
C SER A 635 -8.27 -10.07 -7.52
N SER A 636 -8.49 -9.57 -8.74
CA SER A 636 -7.82 -10.05 -9.95
C SER A 636 -6.32 -9.71 -9.98
N TYR A 637 -5.93 -8.58 -9.41
CA TYR A 637 -4.52 -8.19 -9.26
C TYR A 637 -3.81 -9.04 -8.20
N TYR A 638 -4.52 -9.39 -7.12
CA TYR A 638 -3.96 -10.14 -6.00
C TYR A 638 -4.01 -11.65 -6.15
N ALA A 639 -4.81 -12.17 -7.08
CA ALA A 639 -4.94 -13.59 -7.35
C ALA A 639 -3.59 -14.33 -7.52
N PRO A 640 -2.58 -13.80 -8.26
CA PRO A 640 -1.28 -14.47 -8.40
C PRO A 640 -0.47 -14.57 -7.10
N PHE A 641 -0.79 -13.75 -6.10
CA PHE A 641 -0.10 -13.70 -4.81
C PHE A 641 -0.81 -14.51 -3.71
N ARG A 642 -1.97 -15.09 -4.00
CA ARG A 642 -2.73 -15.92 -3.05
C ARG A 642 -2.27 -17.37 -3.14
N LYS A 643 -2.25 -18.05 -2.00
CA LYS A 643 -1.88 -19.47 -1.89
C LYS A 643 -2.97 -20.23 -1.12
N PRO A 644 -4.15 -20.46 -1.73
CA PRO A 644 -5.18 -21.28 -1.09
C PRO A 644 -4.64 -22.70 -0.87
N LEU A 645 -4.82 -23.21 0.34
CA LEU A 645 -4.42 -24.55 0.76
C LEU A 645 -5.61 -25.49 0.66
N LYS A 646 -5.38 -26.69 0.15
CA LYS A 646 -6.29 -27.83 0.16
C LYS A 646 -5.93 -28.78 1.29
N ALA A 647 -6.92 -29.55 1.75
CA ALA A 647 -6.64 -30.65 2.67
C ALA A 647 -5.54 -31.57 2.08
N GLY A 648 -4.49 -31.82 2.85
CA GLY A 648 -3.28 -32.55 2.45
C GLY A 648 -2.10 -31.68 2.02
N ASP A 649 -2.30 -30.38 1.73
CA ASP A 649 -1.21 -29.46 1.42
C ASP A 649 -0.34 -29.23 2.65
N ASN A 650 0.97 -29.03 2.42
CA ASN A 650 1.94 -28.80 3.48
C ASN A 650 2.38 -27.33 3.54
N ILE A 651 2.43 -26.77 4.75
CA ILE A 651 3.14 -25.53 5.05
C ILE A 651 4.33 -25.82 5.97
N SER A 652 5.49 -25.27 5.63
CA SER A 652 6.72 -25.46 6.39
C SER A 652 7.60 -24.21 6.30
N GLY A 653 8.50 -24.07 7.27
CA GLY A 653 9.40 -22.93 7.38
C GLY A 653 10.46 -23.11 8.46
N ALA A 654 11.39 -22.16 8.53
CA ALA A 654 12.44 -22.11 9.53
C ALA A 654 12.63 -20.67 10.02
N ILE A 655 12.53 -20.46 11.32
CA ILE A 655 12.62 -19.13 11.96
C ILE A 655 13.82 -19.13 12.90
N VAL A 656 14.61 -18.06 12.83
CA VAL A 656 15.74 -17.83 13.75
C VAL A 656 15.52 -16.56 14.54
N LEU A 657 15.61 -16.64 15.86
CA LEU A 657 15.56 -15.51 16.78
C LEU A 657 16.89 -15.37 17.51
N HIS A 658 17.40 -14.15 17.60
CA HIS A 658 18.49 -13.77 18.50
C HIS A 658 17.90 -13.01 19.70
N THR A 659 18.29 -13.42 20.90
CA THR A 659 17.92 -12.78 22.18
C THR A 659 19.16 -12.22 22.84
N ASN A 660 19.13 -10.95 23.25
CA ASN A 660 20.23 -10.28 23.94
C ASN A 660 19.82 -9.18 24.90
#